data_AF-A0A2G6WJL9-F1
#
_entry.id   AF-A0A2G6WJL9-F1
#
_cell.length_a   1.000
_cell.length_b   1.000
_cell.length_c   1.000
_cell.angle_alpha   90.00
_cell.angle_beta   90.00
_cell.angle_gamma   90.00
#
_symmetry.space_group_name_H-M   'P 1'
#
loop_
_entity.id
_entity.type
_entity.pdbx_description
1 polymer ?
#
loop_
_entity_poly.entity_id
_entity_poly.type
_entity_poly.pdbx_seq_one_letter_code
_entity_poly.pdbx_strand_id
1 'polypeptide(L)'
;MSKTLHIIPKEPLAQGQKWNAEKGHLVLTNAGIFTVEIIKTDALHKDAPKKLPPFNRQTQEEVWKITDYDSRYWVVQAHNQRDKDEEKYNKDKEAFNKKLQEELSNLSWCWEIVGKGMAGRKISHNKSFSKGLPSDFYKQIKFPKIIEGGAPAWLEVFTDKDPATGKFPHGMFVSAIGTPKVIAAEWRDYTGKLITEEIAFGSTVYLHIYTEALFGQNIEIQLRDTKFANADLTPTSSDEDGDPIQKLDAKPLTRFTREVKTHQYNAVTKPPAGSVTDALVTEKEKGQFSVSNVQKCVFPVFVEHAWQFQGAGFLDSGEKLLINPIVFHAKIKNKKIDLDDCVLKVSRDGILMPGELKGNNPLMLGKEDKTGSPEDQKKIDFTFGVFIDGTLNNMYNTIARQTWEEDQIKKKHADLSNEEQQKQIENPEEHLKVAASSQKQIGKEKESRYKYSDDNSFENDLSNPAIIYKNYSIDPTNKSHPVFKIYTEGMGSNTLNDDENNVDTGILPLENYKGDDLAEGSGFGQGKAGILDRVERAVKLMADKIIAMNQNEVGTITVDVFGFSRGAASARCFVHEITRQSYKATAVSTRGMIHYEDANGYEVNSDYKDKMLPTNGRLGYYLTEHKITFDRLIIRFAGLYDTVPHHGFVQWNDVKDLGLNSISKAKYTVHMVAADEHRANFDLVDISCITGKKGGGKTDRGIELYLPGVHCDVGGSYVEGRSEVNGRLLVTNSIFGNELEKEQEILITEGWFKPKELTIYWDNTQRTILNGVARVLSSNREAISNQYSYIPLHLMVKFCLNKGLTINNDGITKGYNFKNTKFSDNVFLEKVKTRLEEYAFHDGNPFVYETIPMRTIVYSADDHTAVKVEEEKRKKEEDDHNAILKKLRHEYLHWNAVYGEGITNTLAQPNKPNFKDGKRKRNVNG
;
A
#
# COMPACT_ATOMS: atom_id res chain seq x y z
N MET A 1 -33.96 39.38 -19.65
CA MET A 1 -32.51 39.20 -19.84
C MET A 1 -31.97 40.58 -20.03
N SER A 2 -31.16 41.06 -19.07
CA SER A 2 -30.58 42.40 -18.99
C SER A 2 -30.11 42.80 -20.37
N LYS A 3 -30.78 43.79 -20.95
CA LYS A 3 -30.49 44.34 -22.29
C LYS A 3 -30.39 45.85 -22.27
N THR A 4 -30.81 46.47 -21.16
CA THR A 4 -31.04 47.91 -21.06
C THR A 4 -29.96 48.64 -20.26
N LEU A 5 -29.19 47.92 -19.43
CA LEU A 5 -28.15 48.48 -18.56
C LEU A 5 -26.86 47.67 -18.68
N HIS A 6 -25.75 48.37 -18.90
CA HIS A 6 -24.40 47.80 -18.90
C HIS A 6 -23.57 48.47 -17.82
N ILE A 7 -22.53 47.78 -17.36
CA ILE A 7 -21.51 48.37 -16.49
C ILE A 7 -20.15 48.32 -17.16
N ILE A 8 -19.40 49.42 -17.03
CA ILE A 8 -18.01 49.50 -17.44
C ILE A 8 -17.17 50.12 -16.30
N PRO A 9 -15.85 49.89 -16.26
CA PRO A 9 -14.98 50.63 -15.34
C PRO A 9 -15.05 52.14 -15.65
N LYS A 10 -15.01 52.98 -14.61
CA LYS A 10 -14.94 54.44 -14.79
C LYS A 10 -13.61 54.82 -15.45
N GLU A 11 -13.67 55.61 -16.53
CA GLU A 11 -12.49 56.18 -17.17
C GLU A 11 -12.16 57.60 -16.64
N PRO A 12 -10.87 58.01 -16.61
CA PRO A 12 -9.69 57.18 -16.86
C PRO A 12 -9.46 56.16 -15.74
N LEU A 13 -8.93 54.99 -16.10
CA LEU A 13 -8.63 53.92 -15.15
C LEU A 13 -7.62 54.39 -14.09
N ALA A 14 -7.87 54.02 -12.83
CA ALA A 14 -6.93 54.30 -11.76
C ALA A 14 -5.62 53.50 -11.93
N GLN A 15 -4.53 53.99 -11.34
CA GLN A 15 -3.23 53.33 -11.38
C GLN A 15 -3.34 51.87 -10.87
N GLY A 16 -2.79 50.93 -11.64
CA GLY A 16 -2.83 49.49 -11.32
C GLY A 16 -4.09 48.77 -11.79
N GLN A 17 -4.99 49.42 -12.53
CA GLN A 17 -6.14 48.78 -13.18
C GLN A 17 -5.87 48.57 -14.68
N LYS A 18 -6.31 47.43 -15.22
CA LYS A 18 -6.26 47.12 -16.65
C LYS A 18 -7.63 46.63 -17.12
N TRP A 19 -8.18 47.27 -18.14
CA TRP A 19 -9.45 46.88 -18.75
C TRP A 19 -9.22 46.15 -20.07
N ASN A 20 -9.79 44.96 -20.21
CA ASN A 20 -9.90 44.27 -21.49
C ASN A 20 -11.35 44.38 -21.98
N ALA A 21 -11.57 45.29 -22.93
CA ALA A 21 -12.90 45.56 -23.49
C ALA A 21 -13.49 44.39 -24.30
N GLU A 22 -12.65 43.56 -24.95
CA GLU A 22 -13.13 42.41 -25.72
C GLU A 22 -13.67 41.28 -24.84
N LYS A 23 -13.04 41.08 -23.67
CA LYS A 23 -13.40 40.03 -22.71
C LYS A 23 -14.29 40.53 -21.58
N GLY A 24 -14.54 41.83 -21.50
CA GLY A 24 -15.28 42.44 -20.38
C GLY A 24 -14.61 42.22 -19.03
N HIS A 25 -13.29 42.29 -18.96
CA HIS A 25 -12.52 41.87 -17.79
C HIS A 25 -11.65 43.01 -17.24
N LEU A 26 -11.96 43.45 -16.02
CA LEU A 26 -11.17 44.38 -15.24
C LEU A 26 -10.19 43.61 -14.34
N VAL A 27 -8.90 43.88 -14.51
CA VAL A 27 -7.82 43.27 -13.71
C VAL A 27 -7.18 44.32 -12.82
N LEU A 28 -7.24 44.10 -11.51
CA LEU A 28 -6.62 44.93 -10.48
C LEU A 28 -5.25 44.34 -10.12
N THR A 29 -4.24 45.20 -9.98
CA THR A 29 -2.91 44.78 -9.53
C THR A 29 -2.96 44.24 -8.10
N ASN A 30 -3.71 44.89 -7.21
CA ASN A 30 -3.96 44.43 -5.84
C ASN A 30 -5.45 44.57 -5.50
N ALA A 31 -5.94 43.83 -4.50
CA ALA A 31 -7.28 44.01 -3.98
C ALA A 31 -7.47 45.44 -3.44
N GLY A 32 -8.65 46.03 -3.68
CA GLY A 32 -8.89 47.43 -3.38
C GLY A 32 -10.21 47.94 -3.93
N ILE A 33 -10.38 49.25 -3.94
CA ILE A 33 -11.59 49.91 -4.43
C ILE A 33 -11.45 50.19 -5.91
N PHE A 34 -12.48 49.86 -6.69
CA PHE A 34 -12.64 50.28 -8.08
C PHE A 34 -14.02 50.90 -8.26
N THR A 35 -14.16 51.74 -9.30
CA THR A 35 -15.41 52.43 -9.59
C THR A 35 -15.96 51.92 -10.91
N VAL A 36 -17.25 51.59 -10.93
CA VAL A 36 -17.97 51.25 -12.16
C VAL A 36 -18.97 52.35 -12.50
N GLU A 37 -19.16 52.55 -13.80
CA GLU A 37 -20.16 53.43 -14.38
C GLU A 37 -21.31 52.59 -14.95
N ILE A 38 -22.54 53.02 -14.67
CA ILE A 38 -23.74 52.40 -15.25
C ILE A 38 -24.09 53.13 -16.54
N ILE A 39 -23.99 52.42 -17.67
CA ILE A 39 -24.38 52.92 -18.98
C ILE A 39 -25.81 52.48 -19.29
N LYS A 40 -26.66 53.46 -19.62
CA LYS A 40 -28.00 53.24 -20.18
C LYS A 40 -27.90 52.98 -21.67
N THR A 41 -28.48 51.89 -22.15
CA THR A 41 -28.53 51.61 -23.59
C THR A 41 -29.77 52.23 -24.22
N ASP A 42 -29.77 52.42 -25.54
CA ASP A 42 -30.95 52.90 -26.29
C ASP A 42 -32.19 52.02 -26.06
N ALA A 43 -31.98 50.73 -25.75
CA ALA A 43 -33.05 49.79 -25.45
C ALA A 43 -33.83 50.17 -24.18
N LEU A 44 -33.21 50.86 -23.21
CA LEU A 44 -33.89 51.39 -22.03
C LEU A 44 -34.95 52.45 -22.40
N HIS A 45 -34.77 53.11 -23.53
CA HIS A 45 -35.64 54.17 -24.04
C HIS A 45 -36.52 53.72 -25.22
N LYS A 46 -36.58 52.43 -25.52
CA LYS A 46 -37.33 51.90 -26.68
C LYS A 46 -38.80 52.32 -26.70
N ASP A 47 -39.43 52.37 -25.53
CA ASP A 47 -40.85 52.74 -25.37
C ASP A 47 -41.04 54.22 -24.96
N ALA A 48 -39.98 55.04 -25.04
CA ALA A 48 -40.07 56.46 -24.75
C ALA A 48 -40.98 57.15 -25.79
N PRO A 49 -41.82 58.12 -25.37
CA PRO A 49 -42.64 58.89 -26.29
C PRO A 49 -41.79 59.52 -27.39
N LYS A 50 -42.19 59.32 -28.65
CA LYS A 50 -41.46 59.88 -29.79
C LYS A 50 -41.57 61.40 -29.77
N LYS A 51 -40.42 62.07 -29.88
CA LYS A 51 -40.36 63.54 -29.97
C LYS A 51 -41.20 64.00 -31.16
N LEU A 52 -42.11 64.95 -30.91
CA LEU A 52 -42.95 65.51 -31.96
C LEU A 52 -42.11 66.20 -33.04
N PRO A 53 -42.50 66.15 -34.33
CA PRO A 53 -41.77 66.81 -35.40
C PRO A 53 -41.77 68.34 -35.20
N PRO A 54 -40.82 69.07 -35.81
CA PRO A 54 -40.82 70.53 -35.80
C PRO A 54 -42.16 71.07 -36.31
N PHE A 55 -42.73 72.07 -35.62
CA PHE A 55 -43.99 72.68 -35.99
C PHE A 55 -43.76 74.19 -36.20
N ASN A 56 -44.10 74.68 -37.39
CA ASN A 56 -43.98 76.10 -37.70
C ASN A 56 -45.17 76.87 -37.11
N ARG A 57 -44.99 77.37 -35.89
CA ARG A 57 -46.05 78.09 -35.16
C ARG A 57 -46.12 79.53 -35.66
N GLN A 58 -47.22 79.89 -36.31
CA GLN A 58 -47.46 81.27 -36.73
C GLN A 58 -47.83 82.14 -35.52
N THR A 59 -47.33 83.38 -35.51
CA THR A 59 -47.71 84.38 -34.53
C THR A 59 -49.17 84.81 -34.72
N GLN A 60 -49.79 85.35 -33.68
CA GLN A 60 -51.16 85.84 -33.74
C GLN A 60 -51.36 86.89 -34.85
N GLU A 61 -50.36 87.73 -35.08
CA GLU A 61 -50.35 88.75 -36.15
C GLU A 61 -50.29 88.11 -37.56
N GLU A 62 -49.52 87.04 -37.73
CA GLU A 62 -49.42 86.30 -39.00
C GLU A 62 -50.72 85.56 -39.33
N VAL A 63 -51.36 84.95 -38.33
CA VAL A 63 -52.66 84.27 -38.48
C VAL A 63 -53.76 85.27 -38.83
N TRP A 64 -53.74 86.48 -38.25
CA TRP A 64 -54.73 87.53 -38.56
C TRP A 64 -54.58 88.17 -39.94
N LYS A 65 -53.40 88.09 -40.56
CA LYS A 65 -53.16 88.55 -41.95
C LYS A 65 -53.74 87.62 -43.01
N ILE A 66 -54.15 86.40 -42.66
CA ILE A 66 -54.82 85.46 -43.57
C ILE A 66 -56.27 85.95 -43.78
N THR A 67 -56.57 86.45 -44.97
CA THR A 67 -57.87 87.02 -45.33
C THR A 67 -58.95 85.97 -45.62
N ASP A 68 -58.55 84.78 -46.05
CA ASP A 68 -59.44 83.63 -46.27
C ASP A 68 -59.83 82.97 -44.95
N TYR A 69 -61.12 82.96 -44.63
CA TYR A 69 -61.64 82.46 -43.36
C TYR A 69 -61.34 80.97 -43.16
N ASP A 70 -61.51 80.15 -44.19
CA ASP A 70 -61.32 78.71 -44.12
C ASP A 70 -59.84 78.37 -43.87
N SER A 71 -58.91 79.01 -44.58
CA SER A 71 -57.47 78.86 -44.36
C SER A 71 -57.06 79.27 -42.94
N ARG A 72 -57.57 80.41 -42.45
CA ARG A 72 -57.30 80.87 -41.07
C ARG A 72 -57.87 79.91 -40.02
N TYR A 73 -59.08 79.39 -40.25
CA TYR A 73 -59.70 78.39 -39.38
C TYR A 73 -58.83 77.12 -39.31
N TRP A 74 -58.38 76.59 -40.44
CA TRP A 74 -57.52 75.40 -40.47
C TRP A 74 -56.15 75.61 -39.79
N VAL A 75 -55.54 76.79 -39.92
CA VAL A 75 -54.29 77.13 -39.20
C VAL A 75 -54.50 77.16 -37.69
N VAL A 76 -55.59 77.77 -37.21
CA VAL A 76 -55.93 77.79 -35.78
C VAL A 76 -56.26 76.38 -35.28
N GLN A 77 -56.98 75.57 -36.05
CA GLN A 77 -57.23 74.16 -35.70
C GLN A 77 -55.93 73.35 -35.66
N ALA A 78 -54.98 73.59 -36.57
CA ALA A 78 -53.67 72.94 -36.55
C ALA A 78 -52.83 73.34 -35.33
N HIS A 79 -52.85 74.62 -34.93
CA HIS A 79 -52.22 75.08 -33.68
C HIS A 79 -52.87 74.43 -32.44
N ASN A 80 -54.20 74.41 -32.37
CA ASN A 80 -54.94 73.78 -31.26
C ASN A 80 -54.69 72.27 -31.18
N GLN A 81 -54.61 71.59 -32.34
CA GLN A 81 -54.28 70.17 -32.38
C GLN A 81 -52.82 69.95 -31.94
N ARG A 82 -51.90 70.82 -32.35
CA ARG A 82 -50.51 70.76 -31.92
C ARG A 82 -50.35 70.94 -30.41
N ASP A 83 -51.05 71.91 -29.81
CA ASP A 83 -51.02 72.13 -28.37
C ASP A 83 -51.51 70.90 -27.60
N LYS A 84 -52.58 70.24 -28.08
CA LYS A 84 -53.05 68.95 -27.54
C LYS A 84 -52.02 67.82 -27.68
N ASP A 85 -51.36 67.74 -28.83
CA ASP A 85 -50.32 66.74 -29.08
C ASP A 85 -49.10 66.97 -28.17
N GLU A 86 -48.69 68.22 -27.95
CA GLU A 86 -47.61 68.61 -27.04
C GLU A 86 -47.95 68.34 -25.57
N GLU A 87 -49.18 68.65 -25.14
CA GLU A 87 -49.68 68.33 -23.81
C GLU A 87 -49.69 66.81 -23.57
N LYS A 88 -50.18 66.04 -24.54
CA LYS A 88 -50.14 64.57 -24.50
C LYS A 88 -48.71 64.04 -24.46
N TYR A 89 -47.82 64.53 -25.32
CA TYR A 89 -46.41 64.14 -25.33
C TYR A 89 -45.72 64.40 -23.99
N ASN A 90 -45.94 65.59 -23.40
CA ASN A 90 -45.35 65.94 -22.10
C ASN A 90 -45.88 65.04 -20.98
N LYS A 91 -47.19 64.77 -20.96
CA LYS A 91 -47.82 63.85 -20.00
C LYS A 91 -47.30 62.41 -20.14
N ASP A 92 -47.23 61.90 -21.36
CA ASP A 92 -46.69 60.56 -21.63
C ASP A 92 -45.20 60.47 -21.27
N LYS A 93 -44.44 61.55 -21.51
CA LYS A 93 -43.02 61.65 -21.16
C LYS A 93 -42.81 61.68 -19.66
N GLU A 94 -43.60 62.44 -18.91
CA GLU A 94 -43.57 62.47 -17.46
C GLU A 94 -43.95 61.11 -16.86
N ALA A 95 -45.00 60.47 -17.37
CA ALA A 95 -45.41 59.13 -16.93
C ALA A 95 -44.34 58.08 -17.21
N PHE A 96 -43.71 58.11 -18.39
CA PHE A 96 -42.58 57.25 -18.74
C PHE A 96 -41.39 57.49 -17.79
N ASN A 97 -41.00 58.75 -17.59
CA ASN A 97 -39.90 59.11 -16.70
C ASN A 97 -40.15 58.67 -15.26
N LYS A 98 -41.38 58.85 -14.74
CA LYS A 98 -41.76 58.40 -13.40
C LYS A 98 -41.64 56.88 -13.26
N LYS A 99 -42.19 56.12 -14.22
CA LYS A 99 -42.11 54.64 -14.23
C LYS A 99 -40.67 54.14 -14.33
N LEU A 100 -39.84 54.81 -15.14
CA LEU A 100 -38.43 54.50 -15.28
C LEU A 100 -37.66 54.78 -13.98
N GLN A 101 -37.95 55.89 -13.30
CA GLN A 101 -37.35 56.22 -12.00
C GLN A 101 -37.75 55.20 -10.91
N GLU A 102 -39.02 54.81 -10.85
CA GLU A 102 -39.49 53.76 -9.94
C GLU A 102 -38.77 52.42 -10.18
N GLU A 103 -38.55 52.06 -11.44
CA GLU A 103 -37.82 50.85 -11.80
C GLU A 103 -36.33 50.91 -11.42
N LEU A 104 -35.65 52.03 -11.73
CA LEU A 104 -34.24 52.23 -11.39
C LEU A 104 -34.02 52.40 -9.88
N SER A 105 -35.03 52.81 -9.12
CA SER A 105 -34.97 52.87 -7.65
C SER A 105 -34.87 51.48 -6.99
N ASN A 106 -35.29 50.42 -7.70
CA ASN A 106 -35.24 49.03 -7.25
C ASN A 106 -34.14 48.20 -7.94
N LEU A 107 -33.18 48.87 -8.58
CA LEU A 107 -32.06 48.25 -9.29
C LEU A 107 -31.27 47.30 -8.38
N SER A 108 -31.03 46.09 -8.89
CA SER A 108 -30.33 45.02 -8.20
C SER A 108 -28.90 44.88 -8.71
N TRP A 109 -28.01 44.54 -7.78
CA TRP A 109 -26.58 44.28 -8.00
C TRP A 109 -26.25 42.82 -7.76
N CYS A 110 -25.46 42.19 -8.64
CA CYS A 110 -24.88 40.86 -8.47
C CYS A 110 -23.37 40.99 -8.18
N TRP A 111 -22.85 40.19 -7.25
CA TRP A 111 -21.40 40.05 -7.00
C TRP A 111 -21.12 38.62 -6.57
N GLU A 112 -20.51 37.83 -7.45
CA GLU A 112 -20.30 36.39 -7.25
C GLU A 112 -18.91 35.93 -7.74
N ILE A 113 -18.33 34.93 -7.08
CA ILE A 113 -17.05 34.33 -7.50
C ILE A 113 -17.33 33.25 -8.56
N VAL A 114 -16.61 33.31 -9.69
CA VAL A 114 -17.02 32.62 -10.93
C VAL A 114 -15.85 31.88 -11.56
N GLY A 115 -15.32 30.88 -10.84
CA GLY A 115 -14.14 30.09 -11.24
C GLY A 115 -13.98 29.88 -12.77
N LYS A 116 -14.85 29.08 -13.40
CA LYS A 116 -14.82 28.79 -14.85
C LYS A 116 -15.86 29.54 -15.69
N GLY A 117 -16.63 30.48 -15.13
CA GLY A 117 -17.64 31.28 -15.85
C GLY A 117 -19.06 31.29 -15.25
N MET A 118 -20.03 31.83 -16.01
CA MET A 118 -21.40 32.18 -15.57
C MET A 118 -22.54 31.33 -16.16
N ALA A 119 -22.24 30.35 -17.03
CA ALA A 119 -23.27 29.57 -17.71
C ALA A 119 -24.12 28.75 -16.71
N GLY A 120 -25.46 28.82 -16.84
CA GLY A 120 -26.42 28.03 -16.06
C GLY A 120 -26.65 28.50 -14.61
N ARG A 121 -26.01 29.59 -14.16
CA ARG A 121 -26.18 30.12 -12.80
C ARG A 121 -27.44 30.97 -12.66
N LYS A 122 -28.14 30.83 -11.53
CA LYS A 122 -29.26 31.70 -11.16
C LYS A 122 -28.72 32.93 -10.42
N ILE A 123 -28.73 34.07 -11.11
CA ILE A 123 -28.24 35.34 -10.56
C ILE A 123 -29.33 35.99 -9.72
N SER A 124 -28.97 36.45 -8.52
CA SER A 124 -29.86 37.17 -7.62
C SER A 124 -29.16 38.40 -7.03
N HIS A 125 -29.93 39.26 -6.36
CA HIS A 125 -29.36 40.47 -5.78
C HIS A 125 -28.46 40.11 -4.60
N ASN A 126 -27.20 40.52 -4.66
CA ASN A 126 -26.29 40.43 -3.55
C ASN A 126 -26.67 41.48 -2.48
N LYS A 127 -27.13 40.98 -1.33
CA LYS A 127 -27.63 41.78 -0.20
C LYS A 127 -26.58 42.67 0.46
N SER A 128 -25.28 42.52 0.15
CA SER A 128 -24.24 43.45 0.59
C SER A 128 -24.31 44.80 -0.12
N PHE A 129 -25.07 44.91 -1.20
CA PHE A 129 -25.32 46.17 -1.90
C PHE A 129 -26.71 46.70 -1.56
N SER A 130 -26.80 48.01 -1.38
CA SER A 130 -28.09 48.71 -1.37
C SER A 130 -28.74 48.61 -2.75
N LYS A 131 -30.04 48.29 -2.80
CA LYS A 131 -30.83 48.44 -4.02
C LYS A 131 -30.90 49.89 -4.48
N GLY A 132 -31.10 50.06 -5.78
CA GLY A 132 -31.29 51.36 -6.41
C GLY A 132 -30.07 51.90 -7.12
N LEU A 133 -30.33 52.91 -7.95
CA LEU A 133 -29.33 53.61 -8.74
C LEU A 133 -28.49 54.55 -7.86
N PRO A 134 -27.15 54.57 -8.00
CA PRO A 134 -26.32 55.62 -7.41
C PRO A 134 -26.70 57.00 -7.96
N SER A 135 -26.61 58.05 -7.13
CA SER A 135 -27.02 59.42 -7.48
C SER A 135 -26.25 60.03 -8.66
N ASP A 136 -25.05 59.51 -8.96
CA ASP A 136 -24.14 59.98 -10.00
C ASP A 136 -23.85 58.92 -11.07
N PHE A 137 -24.62 57.82 -11.12
CA PHE A 137 -24.37 56.66 -11.99
C PHE A 137 -23.05 55.90 -11.73
N TYR A 138 -22.30 56.27 -10.70
CA TYR A 138 -21.06 55.61 -10.33
C TYR A 138 -21.24 54.78 -9.05
N LYS A 139 -20.65 53.59 -9.02
CA LYS A 139 -20.61 52.77 -7.80
C LYS A 139 -19.18 52.39 -7.48
N GLN A 140 -18.74 52.72 -6.27
CA GLN A 140 -17.50 52.20 -5.72
C GLN A 140 -17.73 50.79 -5.17
N ILE A 141 -16.86 49.86 -5.54
CA ILE A 141 -16.91 48.47 -5.13
C ILE A 141 -15.55 48.09 -4.57
N LYS A 142 -15.54 47.47 -3.40
CA LYS A 142 -14.33 46.98 -2.75
C LYS A 142 -14.12 45.51 -3.11
N PHE A 143 -13.05 45.22 -3.85
CA PHE A 143 -12.60 43.85 -4.08
C PHE A 143 -12.01 43.30 -2.77
N PRO A 144 -12.53 42.21 -2.19
CA PRO A 144 -12.07 41.69 -0.92
C PRO A 144 -10.66 41.12 -1.03
N LYS A 145 -9.81 41.39 -0.03
CA LYS A 145 -8.43 40.88 0.01
C LYS A 145 -8.38 39.35 0.11
N ILE A 146 -9.38 38.73 0.75
CA ILE A 146 -9.40 37.28 0.97
C ILE A 146 -9.58 36.43 -0.30
N ILE A 147 -10.06 37.03 -1.39
CA ILE A 147 -10.21 36.36 -2.71
C ILE A 147 -9.22 36.90 -3.75
N GLU A 148 -8.18 37.60 -3.30
CA GLU A 148 -7.07 38.02 -4.13
C GLU A 148 -6.26 36.79 -4.58
N GLY A 149 -5.90 36.72 -5.87
CA GLY A 149 -5.22 35.57 -6.47
C GLY A 149 -5.45 35.39 -7.97
N GLY A 150 -6.20 36.29 -8.61
CA GLY A 150 -6.43 36.30 -10.05
C GLY A 150 -7.68 35.56 -10.51
N ALA A 151 -8.36 34.82 -9.63
CA ALA A 151 -9.66 34.24 -9.93
C ALA A 151 -10.72 35.34 -10.19
N PRO A 152 -11.55 35.21 -11.23
CA PRO A 152 -12.54 36.23 -11.57
C PRO A 152 -13.79 36.16 -10.69
N ALA A 153 -14.33 37.33 -10.39
CA ALA A 153 -15.67 37.56 -9.85
C ALA A 153 -16.54 38.23 -10.93
N TRP A 154 -17.84 37.92 -10.96
CA TRP A 154 -18.82 38.53 -11.85
C TRP A 154 -19.55 39.65 -11.13
N LEU A 155 -19.67 40.78 -11.82
CA LEU A 155 -20.45 41.93 -11.40
C LEU A 155 -21.47 42.24 -12.50
N GLU A 156 -22.73 42.44 -12.12
CA GLU A 156 -23.80 42.81 -13.06
C GLU A 156 -24.90 43.61 -12.36
N VAL A 157 -25.54 44.51 -13.09
CA VAL A 157 -26.71 45.27 -12.65
C VAL A 157 -27.94 44.85 -13.45
N PHE A 158 -29.09 44.76 -12.78
CA PHE A 158 -30.32 44.28 -13.40
C PHE A 158 -31.57 44.77 -12.64
N THR A 159 -32.74 44.62 -13.26
CA THR A 159 -34.05 44.90 -12.63
C THR A 159 -34.94 43.66 -12.70
N ASP A 160 -36.07 43.66 -12.00
CA ASP A 160 -37.01 42.53 -12.06
C ASP A 160 -37.62 42.36 -13.46
N LYS A 161 -37.78 43.46 -14.21
CA LYS A 161 -38.26 43.42 -15.61
C LYS A 161 -37.15 43.13 -16.61
N ASP A 162 -35.90 43.41 -16.23
CA ASP A 162 -34.72 43.16 -17.05
C ASP A 162 -33.68 42.31 -16.28
N PRO A 163 -33.96 41.00 -16.04
CA PRO A 163 -33.19 40.16 -15.14
C PRO A 163 -31.80 39.82 -15.69
N ALA A 164 -30.80 39.68 -14.82
CA ALA A 164 -29.40 39.43 -15.17
C ALA A 164 -29.18 38.29 -16.18
N THR A 165 -28.13 38.44 -16.99
CA THR A 165 -27.77 37.54 -18.10
C THR A 165 -26.55 36.68 -17.82
N GLY A 166 -25.66 37.12 -16.94
CA GLY A 166 -24.34 36.49 -16.76
C GLY A 166 -23.44 36.63 -17.99
N LYS A 167 -23.71 37.61 -18.86
CA LYS A 167 -23.00 37.81 -20.14
C LYS A 167 -22.51 39.24 -20.29
N PHE A 168 -21.33 39.37 -20.89
CA PHE A 168 -20.83 40.65 -21.37
C PHE A 168 -21.65 41.07 -22.62
N PRO A 169 -22.03 42.35 -22.81
CA PRO A 169 -21.62 43.56 -22.07
C PRO A 169 -22.48 43.97 -20.86
N HIS A 170 -23.47 43.18 -20.46
CA HIS A 170 -24.41 43.55 -19.37
C HIS A 170 -23.77 43.50 -17.98
N GLY A 171 -22.81 42.60 -17.79
CA GLY A 171 -21.91 42.58 -16.65
C GLY A 171 -20.45 42.54 -17.06
N MET A 172 -19.56 42.47 -16.07
CA MET A 172 -18.12 42.37 -16.27
C MET A 172 -17.49 41.38 -15.30
N PHE A 173 -16.35 40.81 -15.71
CA PHE A 173 -15.45 40.10 -14.80
C PHE A 173 -14.52 41.09 -14.10
N VAL A 174 -14.24 40.84 -12.82
CA VAL A 174 -13.26 41.59 -12.03
C VAL A 174 -12.35 40.59 -11.33
N SER A 175 -11.03 40.76 -11.40
CA SER A 175 -10.09 39.98 -10.61
C SER A 175 -8.99 40.86 -10.00
N ALA A 176 -8.42 40.43 -8.88
CA ALA A 176 -7.24 41.05 -8.28
C ALA A 176 -6.09 40.04 -8.22
N ILE A 177 -4.92 40.41 -8.75
CA ILE A 177 -3.76 39.50 -8.83
C ILE A 177 -3.03 39.41 -7.48
N GLY A 178 -2.64 40.56 -6.93
CA GLY A 178 -1.86 40.68 -5.71
C GLY A 178 -0.40 40.23 -5.84
N THR A 179 0.27 40.10 -4.69
CA THR A 179 1.62 39.54 -4.60
C THR A 179 1.58 38.15 -3.94
N PRO A 180 1.63 37.06 -4.72
CA PRO A 180 1.49 35.70 -4.22
C PRO A 180 2.49 35.33 -3.13
N LYS A 181 2.00 34.84 -2.00
CA LYS A 181 2.83 34.46 -0.85
C LYS A 181 2.23 33.29 -0.08
N VAL A 182 3.10 32.43 0.45
CA VAL A 182 2.75 31.48 1.53
C VAL A 182 3.06 32.16 2.86
N ILE A 183 2.07 32.24 3.73
CA ILE A 183 2.15 32.95 5.02
C ILE A 183 2.65 32.02 6.12
N ALA A 184 2.04 30.84 6.23
CA ALA A 184 2.34 29.86 7.26
C ALA A 184 1.85 28.47 6.80
N ALA A 185 2.34 27.43 7.45
CA ALA A 185 1.78 26.10 7.34
C ALA A 185 1.69 25.44 8.71
N GLU A 186 0.68 24.58 8.89
CA GLU A 186 0.42 23.90 10.15
C GLU A 186 -0.14 22.50 9.89
N TRP A 187 0.32 21.52 10.66
CA TRP A 187 -0.26 20.19 10.72
C TRP A 187 -1.42 20.14 11.71
N ARG A 188 -2.56 19.63 11.28
CA ARG A 188 -3.79 19.56 12.06
C ARG A 188 -4.46 18.20 11.93
N ASP A 189 -5.22 17.81 12.95
CA ASP A 189 -6.04 16.60 12.90
C ASP A 189 -7.33 16.83 12.10
N TYR A 190 -8.18 15.80 11.97
CA TYR A 190 -9.44 15.88 11.22
C TYR A 190 -10.46 16.85 11.84
N THR A 191 -10.35 17.15 13.14
CA THR A 191 -11.18 18.17 13.81
C THR A 191 -10.66 19.59 13.54
N GLY A 192 -9.44 19.67 13.00
CA GLY A 192 -8.73 20.90 12.70
C GLY A 192 -7.95 21.46 13.90
N LYS A 193 -7.74 20.68 14.97
CA LYS A 193 -6.85 21.03 16.09
C LYS A 193 -5.39 20.90 15.66
N LEU A 194 -4.51 21.77 16.16
CA LEU A 194 -3.07 21.70 15.91
C LEU A 194 -2.48 20.40 16.46
N ILE A 195 -1.70 19.70 15.65
CA ILE A 195 -0.94 18.52 16.08
C ILE A 195 0.38 19.02 16.66
N THR A 196 0.60 18.74 17.94
CA THR A 196 1.85 19.05 18.66
C THR A 196 2.55 17.80 19.17
N GLU A 197 1.78 16.71 19.26
CA GLU A 197 2.15 15.39 19.70
C GLU A 197 2.88 14.63 18.58
N GLU A 198 3.66 13.63 18.97
CA GLU A 198 4.27 12.67 18.05
C GLU A 198 3.21 11.63 17.66
N ILE A 199 3.00 11.41 16.36
CA ILE A 199 1.89 10.58 15.84
C ILE A 199 2.38 9.25 15.26
N ALA A 200 1.50 8.26 15.17
CA ALA A 200 1.84 6.95 14.62
C ALA A 200 1.84 6.92 13.09
N PHE A 201 2.58 5.98 12.51
CA PHE A 201 2.34 5.54 11.13
C PHE A 201 0.92 4.99 10.97
N GLY A 202 0.33 5.14 9.79
CA GLY A 202 -1.08 4.86 9.53
C GLY A 202 -2.06 5.97 9.96
N SER A 203 -1.56 7.09 10.50
CA SER A 203 -2.39 8.23 10.88
C SER A 203 -2.89 9.03 9.67
N THR A 204 -4.09 9.61 9.77
CA THR A 204 -4.60 10.62 8.84
C THR A 204 -4.44 12.02 9.41
N VAL A 205 -3.77 12.91 8.69
CA VAL A 205 -3.52 14.30 9.11
C VAL A 205 -3.81 15.29 7.98
N TYR A 206 -3.93 16.57 8.33
CA TYR A 206 -4.22 17.65 7.38
C TYR A 206 -3.11 18.70 7.45
N LEU A 207 -2.43 18.93 6.33
CA LEU A 207 -1.52 20.06 6.19
C LEU A 207 -2.30 21.28 5.68
N HIS A 208 -2.40 22.29 6.53
CA HIS A 208 -2.97 23.58 6.16
C HIS A 208 -1.86 24.52 5.71
N ILE A 209 -1.97 25.08 4.50
CA ILE A 209 -1.04 26.09 3.98
C ILE A 209 -1.82 27.38 3.78
N TYR A 210 -1.52 28.38 4.61
CA TYR A 210 -2.16 29.70 4.57
C TYR A 210 -1.46 30.58 3.54
N THR A 211 -2.24 31.25 2.71
CA THR A 211 -1.72 31.99 1.56
C THR A 211 -2.25 33.42 1.49
N GLU A 212 -1.55 34.23 0.71
CA GLU A 212 -1.98 35.56 0.29
C GLU A 212 -1.86 35.64 -1.24
N ALA A 213 -2.84 36.27 -1.89
CA ALA A 213 -2.85 36.49 -3.33
C ALA A 213 -2.70 35.20 -4.18
N LEU A 214 -3.27 34.08 -3.72
CA LEU A 214 -3.25 32.79 -4.43
C LEU A 214 -4.64 32.17 -4.61
N PHE A 215 -5.72 32.84 -4.21
CA PHE A 215 -7.08 32.32 -4.34
C PHE A 215 -7.41 31.86 -5.77
N GLY A 216 -7.93 30.63 -5.89
CA GLY A 216 -8.26 29.98 -7.16
C GLY A 216 -7.06 29.47 -7.96
N GLN A 217 -5.84 29.50 -7.41
CA GLN A 217 -4.67 28.89 -8.03
C GLN A 217 -4.36 27.53 -7.38
N ASN A 218 -3.78 26.62 -8.17
CA ASN A 218 -3.30 25.33 -7.70
C ASN A 218 -1.88 25.47 -7.15
N ILE A 219 -1.65 25.01 -5.92
CA ILE A 219 -0.31 24.84 -5.36
C ILE A 219 0.08 23.37 -5.34
N GLU A 220 1.36 23.11 -5.60
CA GLU A 220 1.97 21.79 -5.50
C GLU A 220 2.77 21.69 -4.20
N ILE A 221 2.75 20.52 -3.53
CA ILE A 221 3.62 20.25 -2.40
C ILE A 221 4.40 18.96 -2.56
N GLN A 222 5.62 18.92 -2.03
CA GLN A 222 6.44 17.73 -1.85
C GLN A 222 6.70 17.55 -0.35
N LEU A 223 6.64 16.32 0.14
CA LEU A 223 6.97 16.01 1.53
C LEU A 223 8.39 15.44 1.59
N ARG A 224 9.13 15.79 2.65
CA ARG A 224 10.52 15.36 2.85
C ARG A 224 10.73 15.01 4.31
N ASP A 225 11.64 14.06 4.57
CA ASP A 225 12.22 13.92 5.91
C ASP A 225 13.36 14.94 6.10
N THR A 226 13.26 15.75 7.16
CA THR A 226 14.23 16.82 7.46
C THR A 226 15.64 16.30 7.73
N LYS A 227 15.79 15.00 8.07
CA LYS A 227 17.07 14.38 8.44
C LYS A 227 18.09 14.32 7.30
N PHE A 228 17.67 14.24 6.03
CA PHE A 228 18.59 14.08 4.89
C PHE A 228 18.26 15.05 3.75
N ALA A 229 19.29 15.41 2.96
CA ALA A 229 19.17 16.38 1.87
C ALA A 229 18.36 15.90 0.65
N ASN A 230 18.14 14.57 0.51
CA ASN A 230 17.42 13.94 -0.61
C ASN A 230 16.34 12.92 -0.14
N ALA A 231 15.77 13.10 1.05
CA ALA A 231 14.77 12.17 1.60
C ALA A 231 13.34 12.57 1.20
N ASP A 232 13.06 12.62 -0.10
CA ASP A 232 11.73 12.90 -0.61
C ASP A 232 10.77 11.74 -0.28
N LEU A 233 9.69 12.05 0.43
CA LEU A 233 8.64 11.10 0.76
C LEU A 233 7.65 11.07 -0.39
N THR A 234 7.70 9.97 -1.15
CA THR A 234 6.82 9.75 -2.29
C THR A 234 5.56 9.04 -1.81
N PRO A 235 4.37 9.66 -1.96
CA PRO A 235 3.11 8.99 -1.63
C PRO A 235 2.88 7.82 -2.60
N THR A 236 2.52 6.67 -2.05
CA THR A 236 2.04 5.55 -2.85
C THR A 236 0.64 5.89 -3.34
N SER A 237 0.44 5.93 -4.66
CA SER A 237 -0.92 6.07 -5.22
C SER A 237 -1.81 4.97 -4.66
N SER A 238 -3.08 5.25 -4.38
CA SER A 238 -4.05 4.25 -3.94
C SER A 238 -5.34 4.24 -4.77
N ASP A 239 -6.07 3.13 -4.85
CA ASP A 239 -7.42 3.13 -5.43
C ASP A 239 -8.44 3.84 -4.51
N GLU A 240 -9.70 3.86 -4.92
CA GLU A 240 -10.81 4.47 -4.16
C GLU A 240 -10.99 3.81 -2.78
N ASP A 241 -10.53 2.57 -2.62
CA ASP A 241 -10.55 1.83 -1.35
C ASP A 241 -9.31 2.09 -0.47
N GLY A 242 -8.34 2.86 -0.99
CA GLY A 242 -7.07 3.17 -0.32
C GLY A 242 -5.99 2.11 -0.48
N ASP A 243 -6.15 1.15 -1.39
CA ASP A 243 -5.13 0.13 -1.63
C ASP A 243 -4.03 0.66 -2.55
N PRO A 244 -2.74 0.40 -2.25
CA PRO A 244 -1.62 0.91 -3.03
C PRO A 244 -1.66 0.41 -4.49
N ILE A 245 -1.68 1.35 -5.43
CA ILE A 245 -1.52 1.15 -6.87
C ILE A 245 -0.14 1.65 -7.28
N GLN A 246 0.58 0.82 -8.04
CA GLN A 246 1.79 1.26 -8.73
C GLN A 246 1.57 1.25 -10.24
N LYS A 247 2.08 2.28 -10.92
CA LYS A 247 2.07 2.38 -12.38
C LYS A 247 3.50 2.30 -12.89
N LEU A 248 3.66 1.84 -14.13
CA LEU A 248 4.92 1.96 -14.83
C LEU A 248 5.08 3.40 -15.32
N ASP A 249 5.81 4.25 -14.58
CA ASP A 249 5.99 5.66 -14.93
C ASP A 249 7.49 6.02 -15.00
N ALA A 250 7.93 6.52 -16.15
CA ALA A 250 9.29 7.06 -16.34
C ALA A 250 9.52 8.40 -15.62
N LYS A 251 8.47 9.00 -15.02
CA LYS A 251 8.47 10.24 -14.24
C LYS A 251 7.49 10.13 -13.06
N PRO A 252 7.91 9.66 -11.88
CA PRO A 252 7.00 9.44 -10.77
C PRO A 252 6.36 10.76 -10.29
N LEU A 253 5.07 10.72 -9.96
CA LEU A 253 4.35 11.82 -9.32
C LEU A 253 4.84 11.97 -7.87
N THR A 254 5.71 12.94 -7.60
CA THR A 254 6.28 13.20 -6.25
C THR A 254 5.56 14.32 -5.50
N ARG A 255 4.46 14.87 -6.05
CA ARG A 255 3.81 16.08 -5.53
C ARG A 255 2.30 15.97 -5.42
N PHE A 256 1.74 16.55 -4.36
CA PHE A 256 0.31 16.73 -4.20
C PHE A 256 -0.11 18.07 -4.78
N THR A 257 -1.24 18.13 -5.49
CA THR A 257 -1.76 19.39 -6.06
C THR A 257 -3.14 19.71 -5.51
N ARG A 258 -3.34 20.96 -5.05
CA ARG A 258 -4.62 21.43 -4.51
C ARG A 258 -4.87 22.91 -4.80
N GLU A 259 -6.13 23.25 -5.05
CA GLU A 259 -6.61 24.63 -5.26
C GLU A 259 -6.71 25.39 -3.93
N VAL A 260 -6.23 26.64 -3.92
CA VAL A 260 -6.38 27.56 -2.80
C VAL A 260 -7.81 28.12 -2.74
N LYS A 261 -8.47 27.99 -1.59
CA LYS A 261 -9.85 28.41 -1.36
C LYS A 261 -9.99 29.26 -0.11
N THR A 262 -11.20 29.76 0.12
CA THR A 262 -11.60 30.33 1.41
C THR A 262 -12.19 29.25 2.28
N HIS A 263 -11.79 29.24 3.55
CA HIS A 263 -12.26 28.29 4.55
C HIS A 263 -12.76 29.04 5.77
N GLN A 264 -13.94 28.65 6.27
CA GLN A 264 -14.46 29.16 7.53
C GLN A 264 -13.59 28.67 8.70
N TYR A 265 -13.44 29.49 9.73
CA TYR A 265 -12.73 29.10 10.95
C TYR A 265 -13.49 29.48 12.22
N ASN A 266 -13.20 28.73 13.29
CA ASN A 266 -13.72 28.93 14.64
C ASN A 266 -12.55 29.01 15.64
N ALA A 267 -12.83 28.91 16.94
CA ALA A 267 -11.80 28.95 17.98
C ALA A 267 -10.75 27.83 17.85
N VAL A 268 -11.16 26.64 17.38
CA VAL A 268 -10.28 25.46 17.20
C VAL A 268 -9.45 25.59 15.92
N THR A 269 -10.07 26.01 14.84
CA THR A 269 -9.44 26.12 13.50
C THR A 269 -8.86 27.50 13.20
N LYS A 270 -8.70 28.33 14.24
CA LYS A 270 -8.20 29.70 14.12
C LYS A 270 -6.84 29.73 13.41
N PRO A 271 -6.69 30.56 12.36
CA PRO A 271 -5.45 30.63 11.59
C PRO A 271 -4.34 31.35 12.37
N PRO A 272 -3.06 31.13 12.00
CA PRO A 272 -1.92 31.80 12.61
C PRO A 272 -1.93 33.31 12.32
N ALA A 273 -1.24 34.07 13.17
CA ALA A 273 -1.14 35.52 13.05
C ALA A 273 -0.58 35.94 11.68
N GLY A 274 -1.13 37.01 11.09
CA GLY A 274 -0.75 37.50 9.77
C GLY A 274 -1.47 36.83 8.59
N SER A 275 -2.28 35.79 8.83
CA SER A 275 -3.12 35.18 7.79
C SER A 275 -4.17 36.14 7.25
N VAL A 276 -4.45 36.07 5.94
CA VAL A 276 -5.49 36.89 5.31
C VAL A 276 -6.87 36.38 5.74
N THR A 277 -7.53 37.17 6.59
CA THR A 277 -8.87 36.87 7.10
C THR A 277 -9.86 37.97 6.75
N ASP A 278 -11.11 37.58 6.51
CA ASP A 278 -12.21 38.52 6.29
C ASP A 278 -13.52 37.85 6.70
N ALA A 279 -14.53 38.65 7.00
CA ALA A 279 -15.84 38.16 7.39
C ALA A 279 -16.74 38.10 6.15
N LEU A 280 -17.08 36.88 5.69
CA LEU A 280 -17.96 36.68 4.54
C LEU A 280 -19.38 36.45 5.04
N VAL A 281 -20.35 37.11 4.39
CA VAL A 281 -21.77 36.94 4.69
C VAL A 281 -22.24 35.62 4.07
N THR A 282 -22.81 34.75 4.88
CA THR A 282 -23.46 33.51 4.42
C THR A 282 -24.95 33.52 4.73
N GLU A 283 -25.75 33.00 3.79
CA GLU A 283 -27.21 32.91 3.95
C GLU A 283 -27.60 31.53 4.49
N LYS A 284 -28.38 31.51 5.58
CA LYS A 284 -29.20 30.36 6.00
C LYS A 284 -30.65 30.81 6.09
N GLU A 285 -31.59 29.87 5.99
CA GLU A 285 -33.05 30.09 5.87
C GLU A 285 -33.70 31.02 6.92
N LYS A 286 -32.99 31.43 7.99
CA LYS A 286 -33.49 32.30 9.08
C LYS A 286 -32.56 33.47 9.47
N GLY A 287 -31.66 33.96 8.60
CA GLY A 287 -30.93 35.20 8.85
C GLY A 287 -29.54 35.31 8.21
N GLN A 288 -28.96 36.52 8.25
CA GLN A 288 -27.58 36.79 7.83
C GLN A 288 -26.62 36.59 9.00
N PHE A 289 -25.57 35.81 8.79
CA PHE A 289 -24.48 35.65 9.76
C PHE A 289 -23.15 36.00 9.08
N SER A 290 -22.35 36.80 9.78
CA SER A 290 -20.98 37.08 9.39
C SER A 290 -20.10 35.96 9.90
N VAL A 291 -19.43 35.23 9.00
CA VAL A 291 -18.54 34.13 9.36
C VAL A 291 -17.11 34.50 8.99
N SER A 292 -16.19 34.36 9.93
CA SER A 292 -14.78 34.62 9.68
C SER A 292 -14.19 33.52 8.79
N ASN A 293 -13.53 33.95 7.71
CA ASN A 293 -12.89 33.09 6.74
C ASN A 293 -11.40 33.38 6.65
N VAL A 294 -10.63 32.40 6.17
CA VAL A 294 -9.21 32.53 5.86
C VAL A 294 -8.91 31.98 4.47
N GLN A 295 -7.95 32.58 3.76
CA GLN A 295 -7.41 32.02 2.52
C GLN A 295 -6.37 30.95 2.83
N LYS A 296 -6.63 29.70 2.45
CA LYS A 296 -5.69 28.59 2.63
C LYS A 296 -5.92 27.47 1.63
N CYS A 297 -4.96 26.57 1.58
CA CYS A 297 -5.05 25.27 0.94
C CYS A 297 -4.99 24.17 2.00
N VAL A 298 -5.73 23.08 1.81
CA VAL A 298 -5.78 21.95 2.75
C VAL A 298 -5.41 20.67 2.02
N PHE A 299 -4.35 20.01 2.49
CA PHE A 299 -3.89 18.71 1.99
C PHE A 299 -4.18 17.63 3.03
N PRO A 300 -5.12 16.72 2.76
CA PRO A 300 -5.26 15.52 3.58
C PRO A 300 -4.10 14.56 3.23
N VAL A 301 -3.44 14.03 4.24
CA VAL A 301 -2.23 13.21 4.13
C VAL A 301 -2.38 11.96 4.99
N PHE A 302 -2.21 10.80 4.36
CA PHE A 302 -2.08 9.52 5.04
C PHE A 302 -0.58 9.25 5.31
N VAL A 303 -0.23 9.06 6.57
CA VAL A 303 1.15 8.82 6.99
C VAL A 303 1.52 7.36 6.73
N GLU A 304 2.13 7.09 5.58
CA GLU A 304 2.41 5.72 5.15
C GLU A 304 3.49 5.04 5.99
N HIS A 305 3.25 3.77 6.36
CA HIS A 305 4.29 2.91 6.95
C HIS A 305 5.52 2.78 6.03
N ALA A 306 5.32 2.82 4.71
CA ALA A 306 6.41 2.79 3.74
C ALA A 306 7.39 3.97 3.89
N TRP A 307 6.95 5.12 4.40
CA TRP A 307 7.80 6.30 4.59
C TRP A 307 8.89 6.08 5.64
N GLN A 308 8.70 5.13 6.56
CA GLN A 308 9.73 4.67 7.51
C GLN A 308 11.04 4.33 6.80
N PHE A 309 10.94 3.78 5.59
CA PHE A 309 12.08 3.28 4.83
C PHE A 309 12.50 4.24 3.71
N GLN A 310 11.68 5.25 3.38
CA GLN A 310 12.04 6.30 2.42
C GLN A 310 12.84 7.43 3.09
N GLY A 311 12.49 7.79 4.33
CA GLY A 311 13.19 8.82 5.11
C GLY A 311 14.46 8.32 5.81
N ALA A 312 14.63 7.01 5.98
CA ALA A 312 15.75 6.43 6.71
C ALA A 312 17.03 6.30 5.87
N GLY A 313 18.06 7.08 6.19
CA GLY A 313 19.42 6.86 5.67
C GLY A 313 20.00 5.50 6.10
N PHE A 314 21.18 5.13 5.59
CA PHE A 314 21.81 3.82 5.81
C PHE A 314 21.87 3.37 7.29
N LEU A 315 22.00 4.32 8.23
CA LEU A 315 22.13 4.08 9.67
C LEU A 315 20.87 4.38 10.52
N ASP A 316 19.75 4.79 9.90
CA ASP A 316 18.50 5.10 10.62
C ASP A 316 17.55 3.88 10.60
N SER A 317 16.93 3.58 11.75
CA SER A 317 15.98 2.48 11.94
C SER A 317 14.60 2.76 11.33
N GLY A 318 14.34 4.01 10.90
CA GLY A 318 13.03 4.43 10.42
C GLY A 318 11.98 4.46 11.53
N GLU A 319 12.42 4.42 12.80
CA GLU A 319 11.53 4.46 13.98
C GLU A 319 10.87 5.82 14.16
N LYS A 320 11.52 6.88 13.68
CA LYS A 320 11.04 8.26 13.75
C LYS A 320 11.23 8.98 12.41
N LEU A 321 10.26 9.79 12.00
CA LEU A 321 10.36 10.72 10.87
C LEU A 321 10.03 12.14 11.32
N LEU A 322 10.68 13.10 10.67
CA LEU A 322 10.43 14.53 10.86
C LEU A 322 10.03 15.11 9.51
N ILE A 323 8.73 15.17 9.22
CA ILE A 323 8.22 15.47 7.89
C ILE A 323 8.00 16.98 7.72
N ASN A 324 8.68 17.61 6.76
CA ASN A 324 8.45 18.99 6.36
C ASN A 324 7.93 19.09 4.92
N PRO A 325 7.02 20.05 4.62
CA PRO A 325 6.54 20.29 3.28
C PRO A 325 7.38 21.32 2.51
N ILE A 326 7.47 21.12 1.20
CA ILE A 326 8.04 22.06 0.23
C ILE A 326 6.92 22.50 -0.71
N VAL A 327 6.66 23.80 -0.83
CA VAL A 327 5.60 24.34 -1.69
C VAL A 327 6.19 24.82 -3.02
N PHE A 328 5.58 24.41 -4.12
CA PHE A 328 5.92 24.86 -5.48
C PHE A 328 4.75 25.65 -6.08
N HIS A 329 5.06 26.82 -6.66
CA HIS A 329 4.10 27.63 -7.40
C HIS A 329 4.81 28.65 -8.30
N ALA A 330 4.41 28.75 -9.58
CA ALA A 330 5.11 29.54 -10.58
C ALA A 330 5.20 31.05 -10.27
N LYS A 331 4.25 31.60 -9.50
CA LYS A 331 4.18 33.04 -9.17
C LYS A 331 4.77 33.43 -7.82
N ILE A 332 5.24 32.46 -7.02
CA ILE A 332 5.89 32.73 -5.74
C ILE A 332 7.38 33.05 -6.00
N LYS A 333 7.99 33.90 -5.16
CA LYS A 333 9.44 34.20 -5.21
C LYS A 333 10.25 32.88 -5.21
N ASN A 334 11.18 32.74 -6.16
CA ASN A 334 11.98 31.53 -6.39
C ASN A 334 11.21 30.27 -6.84
N LYS A 335 9.90 30.37 -7.10
CA LYS A 335 8.99 29.28 -7.51
C LYS A 335 8.88 28.10 -6.52
N LYS A 336 9.57 28.18 -5.39
CA LYS A 336 9.72 27.16 -4.35
C LYS A 336 9.87 27.83 -2.99
N ILE A 337 9.19 27.31 -1.96
CA ILE A 337 9.37 27.66 -0.55
C ILE A 337 9.55 26.38 0.25
N ASP A 338 10.65 26.27 0.98
CA ASP A 338 10.89 25.23 1.97
C ASP A 338 10.26 25.67 3.31
N LEU A 339 9.39 24.86 3.91
CA LEU A 339 8.71 25.15 5.17
C LEU A 339 9.37 24.37 6.31
N ASP A 340 10.67 24.61 6.53
CA ASP A 340 11.47 23.88 7.52
C ASP A 340 10.99 24.06 8.97
N ASP A 341 10.26 25.15 9.26
CA ASP A 341 9.64 25.39 10.57
C ASP A 341 8.33 24.61 10.79
N CYS A 342 7.79 23.93 9.76
CA CYS A 342 6.54 23.17 9.81
C CYS A 342 6.82 21.67 9.78
N VAL A 343 7.19 21.11 10.94
CA VAL A 343 7.61 19.70 11.07
C VAL A 343 6.54 18.86 11.75
N LEU A 344 6.13 17.77 11.10
CA LEU A 344 5.32 16.71 11.69
C LEU A 344 6.23 15.63 12.27
N LYS A 345 6.06 15.32 13.56
CA LYS A 345 6.80 14.26 14.23
C LYS A 345 6.02 12.95 14.15
N VAL A 346 6.63 11.93 13.56
CA VAL A 346 6.02 10.61 13.41
C VAL A 346 6.92 9.57 14.04
N SER A 347 6.36 8.61 14.78
CA SER A 347 7.10 7.45 15.31
C SER A 347 6.26 6.18 15.36
N ARG A 348 6.92 5.02 15.51
CA ARG A 348 6.22 3.73 15.72
C ARG A 348 5.29 3.75 16.93
N ASP A 349 5.74 4.34 18.04
CA ASP A 349 4.99 4.42 19.30
C ASP A 349 4.17 5.72 19.43
N GLY A 350 3.96 6.43 18.31
CA GLY A 350 3.22 7.69 18.32
C GLY A 350 1.73 7.48 18.57
N ILE A 351 0.99 8.57 18.74
CA ILE A 351 -0.46 8.53 18.89
C ILE A 351 -1.09 8.28 17.51
N LEU A 352 -1.80 7.17 17.33
CA LEU A 352 -2.55 6.91 16.11
C LEU A 352 -3.72 7.89 16.00
N MET A 353 -3.74 8.68 14.92
CA MET A 353 -4.85 9.58 14.59
C MET A 353 -5.77 8.88 13.59
N PRO A 354 -6.88 8.27 14.03
CA PRO A 354 -7.79 7.57 13.12
C PRO A 354 -8.44 8.59 12.19
N GLY A 355 -8.54 8.23 10.91
CA GLY A 355 -9.23 9.05 9.93
C GLY A 355 -9.70 8.23 8.74
N GLU A 356 -10.37 8.92 7.82
CA GLU A 356 -11.06 8.30 6.69
C GLU A 356 -10.12 7.92 5.54
N LEU A 357 -8.89 8.44 5.53
CA LEU A 357 -7.91 8.09 4.50
C LEU A 357 -7.26 6.74 4.80
N LYS A 358 -7.31 5.85 3.81
CA LYS A 358 -6.57 4.58 3.77
C LYS A 358 -5.31 4.65 2.89
N GLY A 359 -5.13 5.77 2.16
CA GLY A 359 -4.01 6.07 1.27
C GLY A 359 -4.00 7.54 0.84
N ASN A 360 -3.02 7.94 0.03
CA ASN A 360 -2.78 9.35 -0.35
C ASN A 360 -3.52 9.80 -1.63
N ASN A 361 -4.47 9.01 -2.14
CA ASN A 361 -5.28 9.38 -3.31
C ASN A 361 -6.67 9.96 -2.98
N PRO A 362 -7.19 10.86 -3.85
CA PRO A 362 -6.59 11.28 -5.11
C PRO A 362 -5.46 12.32 -4.91
N LEU A 363 -4.32 12.08 -5.55
CA LEU A 363 -3.24 13.08 -5.77
C LEU A 363 -3.78 14.37 -6.43
N MET A 364 -4.96 14.30 -7.05
CA MET A 364 -5.64 15.37 -7.78
C MET A 364 -7.13 15.51 -7.37
N LEU A 365 -7.49 16.54 -6.61
CA LEU A 365 -8.88 17.05 -6.62
C LEU A 365 -8.91 18.24 -7.56
N GLY A 366 -9.09 17.90 -8.85
CA GLY A 366 -9.22 18.85 -9.94
C GLY A 366 -8.77 18.26 -11.27
N LYS A 367 -9.40 17.17 -11.74
CA LYS A 367 -9.46 16.96 -13.19
C LYS A 367 -10.54 17.89 -13.73
N GLU A 368 -10.19 18.60 -14.80
CA GLU A 368 -11.17 18.99 -15.79
C GLU A 368 -11.91 17.72 -16.23
N ASP A 369 -13.25 17.78 -16.28
CA ASP A 369 -14.03 16.86 -17.08
C ASP A 369 -13.49 16.96 -18.51
N LYS A 370 -12.60 16.03 -18.87
CA LYS A 370 -12.36 15.71 -20.27
C LYS A 370 -13.61 14.99 -20.73
N THR A 371 -14.62 15.75 -21.11
CA THR A 371 -15.65 15.29 -22.04
C THR A 371 -14.94 14.95 -23.33
N GLY A 372 -14.69 13.65 -23.52
CA GLY A 372 -14.09 13.09 -24.73
C GLY A 372 -12.93 12.13 -24.43
N SER A 373 -13.23 10.88 -24.09
CA SER A 373 -12.37 9.76 -24.48
C SER A 373 -12.97 9.10 -25.73
N PRO A 374 -12.17 8.84 -26.78
CA PRO A 374 -12.51 7.88 -27.84
C PRO A 374 -12.69 6.50 -27.22
N GLU A 375 -13.52 5.66 -27.84
CA GLU A 375 -13.85 4.28 -27.44
C GLU A 375 -12.65 3.51 -26.83
N ASP A 376 -12.74 3.19 -25.53
CA ASP A 376 -11.74 2.40 -24.81
C ASP A 376 -11.64 0.99 -25.43
N GLN A 377 -10.53 0.69 -26.11
CA GLN A 377 -10.13 -0.70 -26.32
C GLN A 377 -9.85 -1.31 -24.95
N LYS A 378 -10.58 -2.37 -24.60
CA LYS A 378 -10.46 -3.10 -23.34
C LYS A 378 -9.05 -3.73 -23.25
N LYS A 379 -8.15 -3.13 -22.46
CA LYS A 379 -6.79 -3.62 -22.21
C LYS A 379 -6.81 -4.99 -21.50
N ILE A 380 -5.76 -5.77 -21.67
CA ILE A 380 -5.62 -7.10 -21.06
C ILE A 380 -5.15 -6.96 -19.61
N ASP A 381 -5.81 -7.65 -18.68
CA ASP A 381 -5.39 -7.77 -17.28
C ASP A 381 -4.64 -9.10 -17.06
N PHE A 382 -3.71 -9.18 -16.12
CA PHE A 382 -2.98 -10.41 -15.82
C PHE A 382 -3.14 -10.79 -14.34
N THR A 383 -3.08 -12.09 -14.06
CA THR A 383 -2.88 -12.58 -12.69
C THR A 383 -1.77 -13.61 -12.64
N PHE A 384 -0.83 -13.43 -11.72
CA PHE A 384 0.31 -14.30 -11.52
C PHE A 384 0.34 -14.84 -10.09
N GLY A 385 0.26 -16.16 -9.94
CA GLY A 385 0.66 -16.84 -8.70
C GLY A 385 2.16 -17.15 -8.74
N VAL A 386 2.95 -16.55 -7.85
CA VAL A 386 4.41 -16.74 -7.75
C VAL A 386 4.73 -17.56 -6.50
N PHE A 387 5.44 -18.68 -6.66
CA PHE A 387 5.71 -19.63 -5.60
C PHE A 387 7.22 -19.89 -5.50
N ILE A 388 7.81 -19.56 -4.35
CA ILE A 388 9.25 -19.68 -4.12
C ILE A 388 9.52 -20.64 -2.96
N ASP A 389 10.15 -21.78 -3.24
CA ASP A 389 10.36 -22.83 -2.25
C ASP A 389 11.52 -22.53 -1.26
N GLY A 390 11.53 -23.25 -0.14
CA GLY A 390 12.58 -23.23 0.87
C GLY A 390 13.88 -23.86 0.40
N THR A 391 14.97 -23.64 1.14
CA THR A 391 16.30 -24.16 0.75
C THR A 391 16.33 -25.67 0.67
N LEU A 392 17.01 -26.20 -0.35
CA LEU A 392 17.07 -27.63 -0.65
C LEU A 392 15.68 -28.22 -0.90
N ASN A 393 14.63 -27.42 -1.16
CA ASN A 393 13.37 -27.95 -1.64
C ASN A 393 13.26 -27.79 -3.14
N ASN A 394 12.91 -28.88 -3.81
CA ASN A 394 12.61 -28.88 -5.22
C ASN A 394 11.42 -29.82 -5.47
N MET A 395 10.27 -29.22 -5.82
CA MET A 395 9.04 -29.93 -6.16
C MET A 395 9.27 -30.99 -7.25
N TYR A 396 10.07 -30.69 -8.29
CA TYR A 396 10.31 -31.61 -9.40
C TYR A 396 11.10 -32.84 -8.95
N ASN A 397 12.13 -32.64 -8.10
CA ASN A 397 12.90 -33.74 -7.51
C ASN A 397 12.01 -34.63 -6.65
N THR A 398 11.13 -34.02 -5.85
CA THR A 398 10.19 -34.75 -4.98
C THR A 398 9.20 -35.59 -5.80
N ILE A 399 8.59 -35.00 -6.83
CA ILE A 399 7.63 -35.70 -7.71
C ILE A 399 8.31 -36.88 -8.41
N ALA A 400 9.54 -36.68 -8.91
CA ALA A 400 10.29 -37.74 -9.56
C ALA A 400 10.62 -38.89 -8.60
N ARG A 401 11.05 -38.59 -7.37
CA ARG A 401 11.27 -39.60 -6.33
C ARG A 401 10.00 -40.37 -6.04
N GLN A 402 8.89 -39.68 -5.74
CA GLN A 402 7.61 -40.31 -5.41
C GLN A 402 7.12 -41.22 -6.55
N THR A 403 7.20 -40.75 -7.80
CA THR A 403 6.84 -41.55 -8.98
C THR A 403 7.70 -42.81 -9.11
N TRP A 404 9.00 -42.70 -8.85
CA TRP A 404 9.91 -43.84 -8.85
C TRP A 404 9.60 -44.83 -7.72
N GLU A 405 9.35 -44.35 -6.50
CA GLU A 405 8.97 -45.17 -5.36
C GLU A 405 7.67 -45.95 -5.65
N GLU A 406 6.65 -45.27 -6.18
CA GLU A 406 5.39 -45.90 -6.58
C GLU A 406 5.60 -47.01 -7.63
N ASP A 407 6.46 -46.79 -8.62
CA ASP A 407 6.81 -47.81 -9.62
C ASP A 407 7.52 -49.02 -8.98
N GLN A 408 8.42 -48.80 -8.02
CA GLN A 408 9.05 -49.90 -7.28
C GLN A 408 8.04 -50.67 -6.43
N ILE A 409 7.10 -49.97 -5.76
CA ILE A 409 6.04 -50.61 -4.97
C ILE A 409 5.15 -51.45 -5.89
N LYS A 410 4.72 -50.91 -7.05
CA LYS A 410 3.94 -51.66 -8.05
C LYS A 410 4.69 -52.90 -8.54
N LYS A 411 5.98 -52.79 -8.85
CA LYS A 411 6.82 -53.93 -9.27
C LYS A 411 6.95 -54.99 -8.19
N LYS A 412 7.16 -54.59 -6.94
CA LYS A 412 7.24 -55.50 -5.79
C LYS A 412 5.92 -56.24 -5.54
N HIS A 413 4.80 -55.61 -5.87
CA HIS A 413 3.45 -56.12 -5.67
C HIS A 413 2.72 -56.44 -6.98
N ALA A 414 3.45 -56.82 -8.03
CA ALA A 414 2.90 -57.05 -9.37
C ALA A 414 1.82 -58.15 -9.43
N ASP A 415 1.86 -59.08 -8.48
CA ASP A 415 0.91 -60.19 -8.36
C ASP A 415 -0.43 -59.80 -7.71
N LEU A 416 -0.53 -58.60 -7.11
CA LEU A 416 -1.76 -58.11 -6.47
C LEU A 416 -2.72 -57.47 -7.46
N SER A 417 -4.01 -57.40 -7.12
CA SER A 417 -5.00 -56.64 -7.90
C SER A 417 -4.70 -55.14 -7.89
N ASN A 418 -5.20 -54.38 -8.87
CA ASN A 418 -4.97 -52.93 -8.95
C ASN A 418 -5.41 -52.19 -7.68
N GLU A 419 -6.52 -52.59 -7.05
CA GLU A 419 -7.00 -51.98 -5.80
C GLU A 419 -6.07 -52.27 -4.62
N GLU A 420 -5.50 -53.47 -4.56
CA GLU A 420 -4.54 -53.85 -3.52
C GLU A 420 -3.17 -53.21 -3.73
N GLN A 421 -2.72 -53.07 -4.98
CA GLN A 421 -1.53 -52.31 -5.33
C GLN A 421 -1.67 -50.85 -4.91
N GLN A 422 -2.84 -50.25 -5.15
CA GLN A 422 -3.14 -48.88 -4.71
C GLN A 422 -3.07 -48.72 -3.19
N LYS A 423 -3.55 -49.71 -2.41
CA LYS A 423 -3.41 -49.69 -0.94
C LYS A 423 -1.94 -49.77 -0.48
N GLN A 424 -1.07 -50.45 -1.22
CA GLN A 424 0.36 -50.48 -0.89
C GLN A 424 1.06 -49.17 -1.24
N ILE A 425 0.66 -48.51 -2.33
CA ILE A 425 1.13 -47.16 -2.68
C ILE A 425 0.69 -46.15 -1.62
N GLU A 426 -0.51 -46.29 -1.08
CA GLU A 426 -0.98 -45.39 -0.02
C GLU A 426 -0.37 -45.67 1.36
N ASN A 427 0.46 -46.73 1.50
CA ASN A 427 1.07 -47.12 2.76
C ASN A 427 2.45 -46.45 2.94
N PRO A 428 2.61 -45.51 3.89
CA PRO A 428 3.88 -44.82 4.12
C PRO A 428 5.04 -45.76 4.48
N GLU A 429 4.77 -46.89 5.14
CA GLU A 429 5.83 -47.85 5.47
C GLU A 429 6.44 -48.50 4.23
N GLU A 430 5.67 -48.72 3.16
CA GLU A 430 6.21 -49.29 1.92
C GLU A 430 7.12 -48.30 1.20
N HIS A 431 6.76 -47.01 1.20
CA HIS A 431 7.63 -45.94 0.70
C HIS A 431 8.95 -45.90 1.48
N LEU A 432 8.90 -45.91 2.82
CA LEU A 432 10.10 -45.94 3.66
C LEU A 432 10.97 -47.18 3.43
N LYS A 433 10.36 -48.36 3.20
CA LYS A 433 11.09 -49.59 2.87
C LYS A 433 11.78 -49.50 1.51
N VAL A 434 11.10 -48.96 0.50
CA VAL A 434 11.69 -48.75 -0.84
C VAL A 434 12.86 -47.77 -0.75
N ALA A 435 12.67 -46.63 -0.09
CA ALA A 435 13.73 -45.64 0.15
C ALA A 435 14.92 -46.22 0.94
N ALA A 436 14.68 -47.10 1.92
CA ALA A 436 15.75 -47.76 2.68
C ALA A 436 16.48 -48.84 1.86
N SER A 437 15.76 -49.57 1.00
CA SER A 437 16.32 -50.67 0.19
C SER A 437 17.29 -50.18 -0.91
N SER A 438 17.19 -48.91 -1.32
CA SER A 438 18.05 -48.31 -2.34
C SER A 438 19.38 -47.78 -1.80
N GLN A 439 19.55 -47.64 -0.47
CA GLN A 439 20.83 -47.21 0.16
C GLN A 439 22.00 -48.17 -0.11
N LYS A 440 21.73 -49.29 -0.78
CA LYS A 440 22.63 -50.42 -0.99
C LYS A 440 23.14 -50.67 -2.40
N GLN A 441 22.81 -49.79 -3.34
CA GLN A 441 23.67 -49.63 -4.51
C GLN A 441 24.91 -48.76 -4.24
N ILE A 442 25.18 -48.44 -2.95
CA ILE A 442 26.52 -48.35 -2.34
C ILE A 442 26.54 -49.06 -0.96
N GLY A 443 26.64 -50.41 -0.94
CA GLY A 443 27.34 -51.25 0.07
C GLY A 443 26.81 -51.44 1.51
N LYS A 444 26.43 -52.69 1.90
CA LYS A 444 26.41 -53.14 3.34
C LYS A 444 25.16 -53.78 4.01
N GLU A 445 24.85 -55.08 3.79
CA GLU A 445 23.72 -55.91 4.37
C GLU A 445 23.02 -55.55 5.67
N LYS A 446 23.81 -55.11 6.65
CA LYS A 446 23.58 -55.47 8.05
C LYS A 446 23.71 -54.29 9.02
N GLU A 447 23.65 -53.08 8.50
CA GLU A 447 23.60 -51.84 9.30
C GLU A 447 22.58 -50.86 8.72
N SER A 448 21.31 -51.26 8.54
CA SER A 448 20.24 -50.31 8.24
C SER A 448 19.75 -49.64 9.53
N ARG A 449 20.53 -48.69 10.06
CA ARG A 449 19.99 -47.57 10.82
C ARG A 449 20.03 -46.39 9.87
N TYR A 450 18.87 -45.98 9.38
CA TYR A 450 18.61 -44.89 8.43
C TYR A 450 19.67 -43.79 8.51
N LYS A 451 20.72 -43.88 7.67
CA LYS A 451 21.72 -42.83 7.50
C LYS A 451 21.64 -42.41 6.04
N TYR A 452 20.79 -41.43 5.78
CA TYR A 452 20.87 -40.63 4.55
C TYR A 452 22.23 -39.91 4.60
N SER A 453 23.12 -40.17 3.65
CA SER A 453 24.51 -39.68 3.74
C SER A 453 24.69 -38.23 3.31
N ASP A 454 23.70 -37.61 2.65
CA ASP A 454 23.88 -36.29 2.05
C ASP A 454 22.60 -35.43 2.19
N ASP A 455 22.72 -34.25 2.81
CA ASP A 455 21.67 -33.21 2.90
C ASP A 455 21.39 -32.62 1.50
N ASN A 456 20.53 -33.28 0.71
CA ASN A 456 20.20 -32.86 -0.65
C ASN A 456 18.69 -32.76 -0.89
N SER A 457 18.31 -32.06 -1.97
CA SER A 457 16.91 -31.74 -2.26
C SER A 457 16.03 -32.91 -2.69
N PHE A 458 16.62 -34.04 -3.05
CA PHE A 458 15.90 -35.24 -3.47
C PHE A 458 15.24 -35.96 -2.29
N GLU A 459 15.73 -35.74 -1.07
CA GLU A 459 15.28 -36.44 0.13
C GLU A 459 14.08 -35.80 0.85
N ASN A 460 13.64 -34.62 0.40
CA ASN A 460 12.56 -33.86 1.02
C ASN A 460 11.18 -34.24 0.44
N ASP A 461 10.11 -33.97 1.18
CA ASP A 461 8.73 -34.01 0.66
C ASP A 461 8.31 -32.62 0.12
N LEU A 462 7.11 -32.51 -0.42
CA LEU A 462 6.58 -31.26 -0.94
C LEU A 462 6.40 -30.23 0.17
N SER A 463 6.82 -29.00 -0.10
CA SER A 463 6.53 -27.85 0.74
C SER A 463 5.11 -27.34 0.52
N ASN A 464 4.59 -26.58 1.48
CA ASN A 464 3.27 -25.97 1.37
C ASN A 464 3.16 -25.02 0.14
N PRO A 465 4.15 -24.16 -0.18
CA PRO A 465 4.13 -23.41 -1.44
C PRO A 465 4.06 -24.29 -2.70
N ALA A 466 4.79 -25.40 -2.76
CA ALA A 466 4.74 -26.33 -3.89
C ALA A 466 3.36 -27.01 -4.01
N ILE A 467 2.75 -27.38 -2.89
CA ILE A 467 1.40 -27.95 -2.86
C ILE A 467 0.37 -26.94 -3.37
N ILE A 468 0.47 -25.67 -2.95
CA ILE A 468 -0.43 -24.61 -3.43
C ILE A 468 -0.20 -24.37 -4.92
N TYR A 469 1.05 -24.33 -5.40
CA TYR A 469 1.37 -24.19 -6.83
C TYR A 469 0.68 -25.26 -7.70
N LYS A 470 0.72 -26.53 -7.26
CA LYS A 470 0.04 -27.64 -7.96
C LYS A 470 -1.46 -27.43 -8.07
N ASN A 471 -2.06 -26.80 -7.05
CA ASN A 471 -3.51 -26.59 -6.95
C ASN A 471 -3.95 -25.17 -7.35
N TYR A 472 -3.04 -24.29 -7.75
CA TYR A 472 -3.38 -22.94 -8.21
C TYR A 472 -4.02 -23.01 -9.60
N SER A 473 -5.25 -22.48 -9.71
CA SER A 473 -6.01 -22.49 -10.96
C SER A 473 -5.36 -21.54 -11.97
N ILE A 474 -5.19 -22.01 -13.20
CA ILE A 474 -4.67 -21.22 -14.32
C ILE A 474 -5.73 -21.13 -15.42
N ASP A 475 -5.67 -20.03 -16.17
CA ASP A 475 -6.45 -19.84 -17.40
C ASP A 475 -5.58 -19.02 -18.37
N PRO A 476 -4.56 -19.65 -18.97
CA PRO A 476 -3.65 -18.95 -19.88
C PRO A 476 -4.32 -18.58 -21.21
N THR A 477 -5.48 -19.19 -21.52
CA THR A 477 -6.18 -19.02 -22.80
C THR A 477 -7.16 -17.85 -22.82
N ASN A 478 -7.47 -17.28 -21.65
CA ASN A 478 -8.32 -16.11 -21.55
C ASN A 478 -7.65 -14.90 -22.20
N LYS A 479 -8.26 -14.38 -23.27
CA LYS A 479 -7.70 -13.27 -24.05
C LYS A 479 -7.81 -11.91 -23.36
N SER A 480 -8.61 -11.80 -22.30
CA SER A 480 -8.84 -10.53 -21.58
C SER A 480 -8.24 -10.51 -20.18
N HIS A 481 -8.11 -11.68 -19.56
CA HIS A 481 -7.60 -11.82 -18.19
C HIS A 481 -6.87 -13.16 -18.01
N PRO A 482 -5.71 -13.39 -18.67
CA PRO A 482 -4.95 -14.61 -18.48
C PRO A 482 -4.45 -14.75 -17.03
N VAL A 483 -4.55 -15.99 -16.51
CA VAL A 483 -4.06 -16.37 -15.17
C VAL A 483 -2.94 -17.37 -15.31
N PHE A 484 -1.77 -17.01 -14.77
CA PHE A 484 -0.55 -17.81 -14.80
C PHE A 484 -0.07 -18.17 -13.40
N LYS A 485 0.78 -19.19 -13.34
CA LYS A 485 1.57 -19.52 -12.16
C LYS A 485 3.05 -19.67 -12.52
N ILE A 486 3.91 -19.34 -11.57
CA ILE A 486 5.36 -19.38 -11.67
C ILE A 486 5.87 -20.08 -10.42
N TYR A 487 6.67 -21.12 -10.62
CA TYR A 487 7.35 -21.81 -9.54
C TYR A 487 8.85 -21.58 -9.67
N THR A 488 9.50 -21.38 -8.54
CA THR A 488 10.96 -21.29 -8.42
C THR A 488 11.40 -22.21 -7.30
N GLU A 489 12.44 -23.00 -7.58
CA GLU A 489 12.99 -23.97 -6.65
C GLU A 489 13.72 -23.25 -5.51
N GLY A 490 13.92 -24.00 -4.44
CA GLY A 490 14.73 -23.60 -3.30
C GLY A 490 16.15 -23.21 -3.67
N MET A 491 16.72 -22.32 -2.87
CA MET A 491 18.15 -22.02 -2.89
C MET A 491 18.96 -23.28 -2.60
N GLY A 492 20.13 -23.40 -3.23
CA GLY A 492 20.99 -24.57 -3.10
C GLY A 492 20.41 -25.86 -3.68
N SER A 493 19.44 -25.77 -4.60
CA SER A 493 18.92 -26.90 -5.36
C SER A 493 19.01 -26.65 -6.86
N ASN A 494 19.01 -27.71 -7.66
CA ASN A 494 19.13 -27.58 -9.11
C ASN A 494 18.01 -26.75 -9.73
N THR A 495 18.42 -25.87 -10.64
CA THR A 495 17.52 -25.07 -11.47
C THR A 495 17.17 -25.85 -12.74
N LEU A 496 15.89 -25.93 -13.10
CA LEU A 496 15.51 -26.47 -14.41
C LEU A 496 16.12 -25.64 -15.56
N ASN A 497 16.73 -26.29 -16.56
CA ASN A 497 17.09 -25.63 -17.81
C ASN A 497 15.81 -25.35 -18.62
N ASP A 498 15.59 -24.08 -18.97
CA ASP A 498 14.37 -23.57 -19.62
C ASP A 498 14.33 -23.82 -21.15
N ASP A 499 14.81 -24.95 -21.67
CA ASP A 499 14.65 -25.26 -23.10
C ASP A 499 13.16 -25.47 -23.44
N GLU A 500 12.64 -24.58 -24.30
CA GLU A 500 11.22 -24.21 -24.52
C GLU A 500 10.23 -25.35 -24.89
N ASN A 501 10.69 -26.59 -25.06
CA ASN A 501 9.84 -27.70 -25.53
C ASN A 501 9.33 -28.63 -24.41
N ASN A 502 9.65 -28.42 -23.13
CA ASN A 502 9.28 -29.38 -22.07
C ASN A 502 8.84 -28.79 -20.71
N VAL A 503 8.65 -27.49 -20.60
CA VAL A 503 8.32 -26.82 -19.32
C VAL A 503 6.96 -27.28 -18.74
N ASP A 504 6.08 -27.84 -19.59
CA ASP A 504 4.72 -28.27 -19.22
C ASP A 504 4.61 -29.78 -18.87
N THR A 505 5.69 -30.56 -19.00
CA THR A 505 5.64 -32.00 -18.67
C THR A 505 6.09 -32.34 -17.24
N GLY A 506 6.73 -31.40 -16.54
CA GLY A 506 7.15 -31.59 -15.15
C GLY A 506 8.19 -32.68 -14.93
N ILE A 507 8.88 -33.14 -15.99
CA ILE A 507 9.85 -34.23 -15.94
C ILE A 507 11.23 -33.70 -16.32
N LEU A 508 12.15 -33.66 -15.36
CA LEU A 508 13.58 -33.55 -15.64
C LEU A 508 14.09 -34.86 -16.25
N PRO A 509 15.10 -34.83 -17.15
CA PRO A 509 15.91 -35.99 -17.47
C PRO A 509 16.61 -36.54 -16.22
N LEU A 510 16.62 -37.87 -16.01
CA LEU A 510 17.22 -38.56 -14.84
C LEU A 510 18.68 -38.15 -14.53
N GLU A 511 19.40 -37.67 -15.54
CA GLU A 511 20.77 -37.14 -15.47
C GLU A 511 20.89 -35.77 -14.78
N ASN A 512 19.83 -34.94 -14.80
CA ASN A 512 19.79 -33.62 -14.17
C ASN A 512 19.37 -33.64 -12.69
N TYR A 513 18.95 -34.81 -12.17
CA TYR A 513 18.67 -35.01 -10.74
C TYR A 513 19.92 -35.34 -9.91
N LYS A 514 21.10 -35.44 -10.53
CA LYS A 514 22.30 -36.06 -9.92
C LYS A 514 23.19 -35.15 -9.07
N GLY A 515 22.86 -33.88 -8.86
CA GLY A 515 23.61 -33.09 -7.88
C GLY A 515 23.18 -31.64 -7.79
N ASP A 516 22.85 -31.18 -6.59
CA ASP A 516 22.43 -29.82 -6.26
C ASP A 516 23.49 -28.75 -6.60
N ASP A 517 23.03 -27.59 -7.07
CA ASP A 517 23.88 -26.42 -7.31
C ASP A 517 24.63 -26.02 -6.02
N LEU A 518 25.97 -26.05 -6.05
CA LEU A 518 26.79 -25.60 -4.94
C LEU A 518 26.53 -24.11 -4.68
N ALA A 519 26.14 -23.77 -3.46
CA ALA A 519 26.19 -22.41 -2.95
C ALA A 519 27.66 -22.00 -2.75
N GLU A 520 28.40 -21.78 -3.83
CA GLU A 520 29.78 -21.28 -3.77
C GLU A 520 29.82 -19.81 -3.31
N GLY A 521 30.63 -19.54 -2.28
CA GLY A 521 31.29 -18.24 -2.10
C GLY A 521 30.71 -17.30 -1.04
N SER A 522 31.64 -16.63 -0.37
CA SER A 522 31.51 -15.77 0.81
C SER A 522 31.03 -14.35 0.51
N GLY A 523 30.03 -13.88 1.28
CA GLY A 523 29.66 -12.46 1.40
C GLY A 523 28.50 -12.06 0.51
N PHE A 524 27.32 -11.88 1.12
CA PHE A 524 26.00 -11.66 0.49
C PHE A 524 25.56 -12.85 -0.36
N GLY A 525 24.24 -13.08 -0.48
CA GLY A 525 23.68 -14.16 -1.31
C GLY A 525 23.90 -13.99 -2.82
N GLN A 526 25.08 -13.53 -3.25
CA GLN A 526 25.53 -13.42 -4.62
C GLN A 526 26.21 -14.71 -5.06
N GLY A 527 25.40 -15.57 -5.67
CA GLY A 527 25.79 -16.78 -6.39
C GLY A 527 24.61 -17.25 -7.22
N LYS A 528 24.83 -18.14 -8.20
CA LYS A 528 23.79 -18.68 -9.11
C LYS A 528 22.63 -19.42 -8.41
N ALA A 529 22.65 -19.53 -7.08
CA ALA A 529 21.63 -20.21 -6.27
C ALA A 529 21.16 -19.36 -5.06
N GLY A 530 21.38 -18.04 -5.08
CA GLY A 530 21.02 -17.09 -4.01
C GLY A 530 19.61 -16.50 -4.09
N ILE A 531 19.21 -15.68 -3.10
CA ILE A 531 17.89 -15.01 -3.05
C ILE A 531 17.63 -14.18 -4.31
N LEU A 532 18.58 -13.29 -4.66
CA LEU A 532 18.42 -12.36 -5.76
C LEU A 532 18.27 -13.08 -7.11
N ASP A 533 18.97 -14.20 -7.31
CA ASP A 533 18.87 -15.02 -8.52
C ASP A 533 17.49 -15.68 -8.67
N ARG A 534 16.93 -16.24 -7.59
CA ARG A 534 15.57 -16.79 -7.60
C ARG A 534 14.51 -15.72 -7.85
N VAL A 535 14.70 -14.53 -7.28
CA VAL A 535 13.83 -13.37 -7.52
C VAL A 535 13.89 -12.95 -8.99
N GLU A 536 15.10 -12.81 -9.54
CA GLU A 536 15.30 -12.43 -10.94
C GLU A 536 14.67 -13.45 -11.88
N ARG A 537 14.82 -14.76 -11.61
CA ARG A 537 14.16 -15.81 -12.40
C ARG A 537 12.64 -15.67 -12.38
N ALA A 538 12.04 -15.45 -11.21
CA ALA A 538 10.60 -15.25 -11.09
C ALA A 538 10.13 -14.01 -11.86
N VAL A 539 10.88 -12.90 -11.78
CA VAL A 539 10.60 -11.66 -12.52
C VAL A 539 10.71 -11.86 -14.02
N LYS A 540 11.75 -12.55 -14.50
CA LYS A 540 11.95 -12.84 -15.92
C LYS A 540 10.82 -13.72 -16.46
N LEU A 541 10.46 -14.82 -15.79
CA LEU A 541 9.36 -15.69 -16.19
C LEU A 541 8.01 -14.95 -16.25
N MET A 542 7.80 -14.00 -15.34
CA MET A 542 6.63 -13.12 -15.36
C MET A 542 6.66 -12.19 -16.58
N ALA A 543 7.78 -11.53 -16.83
CA ALA A 543 7.96 -10.64 -17.97
C ALA A 543 7.78 -11.38 -19.30
N ASP A 544 8.39 -12.57 -19.46
CA ASP A 544 8.30 -13.39 -20.68
C ASP A 544 6.84 -13.75 -21.00
N LYS A 545 6.03 -14.10 -19.99
CA LYS A 545 4.59 -14.39 -20.18
C LYS A 545 3.78 -13.16 -20.60
N ILE A 546 4.15 -11.96 -20.14
CA ILE A 546 3.52 -10.70 -20.57
C ILE A 546 3.94 -10.38 -22.01
N ILE A 547 5.24 -10.49 -22.31
CA ILE A 547 5.81 -10.22 -23.63
C ILE A 547 5.22 -11.14 -24.70
N ALA A 548 5.04 -12.43 -24.37
CA ALA A 548 4.46 -13.43 -25.28
C ALA A 548 3.02 -13.10 -25.74
N MET A 549 2.28 -12.27 -25.00
CA MET A 549 0.93 -11.82 -25.39
C MET A 549 0.94 -10.73 -26.49
N ASN A 550 2.11 -10.19 -26.81
CA ASN A 550 2.34 -9.23 -27.88
C ASN A 550 1.39 -8.01 -27.83
N GLN A 551 1.22 -7.45 -26.62
CA GLN A 551 0.48 -6.20 -26.37
C GLN A 551 1.41 -5.11 -25.88
N ASN A 552 1.28 -3.90 -26.42
CA ASN A 552 2.08 -2.74 -25.98
C ASN A 552 1.45 -2.03 -24.77
N GLU A 553 0.14 -2.20 -24.56
CA GLU A 553 -0.61 -1.61 -23.45
C GLU A 553 -1.38 -2.67 -22.68
N VAL A 554 -0.99 -2.85 -21.42
CA VAL A 554 -1.59 -3.79 -20.47
C VAL A 554 -2.41 -3.01 -19.45
N GLY A 555 -3.50 -3.59 -18.97
CA GLY A 555 -4.32 -3.00 -17.91
C GLY A 555 -3.68 -3.22 -16.53
N THR A 556 -4.22 -4.16 -15.78
CA THR A 556 -3.83 -4.48 -14.40
C THR A 556 -3.02 -5.77 -14.34
N ILE A 557 -1.84 -5.73 -13.73
CA ILE A 557 -1.08 -6.91 -13.32
C ILE A 557 -1.39 -7.19 -11.85
N THR A 558 -1.99 -8.34 -11.57
CA THR A 558 -2.26 -8.81 -10.19
C THR A 558 -1.27 -9.91 -9.83
N VAL A 559 -0.71 -9.86 -8.64
CA VAL A 559 0.27 -10.84 -8.16
C VAL A 559 -0.14 -11.40 -6.80
N ASP A 560 -0.13 -12.72 -6.70
CA ASP A 560 -0.24 -13.48 -5.47
C ASP A 560 1.08 -14.20 -5.22
N VAL A 561 1.78 -13.88 -4.14
CA VAL A 561 3.12 -14.40 -3.88
C VAL A 561 3.12 -15.33 -2.67
N PHE A 562 3.85 -16.44 -2.77
CA PHE A 562 4.01 -17.41 -1.72
C PHE A 562 5.47 -17.79 -1.55
N GLY A 563 5.89 -18.02 -0.31
CA GLY A 563 7.20 -18.57 -0.06
C GLY A 563 7.36 -19.24 1.29
N PHE A 564 8.34 -20.14 1.36
CA PHE A 564 8.73 -20.84 2.58
C PHE A 564 10.19 -20.58 2.92
N SER A 565 10.51 -20.31 4.20
CA SER A 565 11.89 -20.16 4.68
C SER A 565 12.61 -19.01 3.98
N ARG A 566 13.75 -19.31 3.38
CA ARG A 566 14.50 -18.50 2.44
C ARG A 566 13.65 -18.10 1.23
N GLY A 567 12.81 -18.99 0.71
CA GLY A 567 11.82 -18.66 -0.31
C GLY A 567 10.79 -17.62 0.14
N ALA A 568 10.45 -17.55 1.43
CA ALA A 568 9.62 -16.46 1.97
C ALA A 568 10.40 -15.13 1.97
N ALA A 569 11.71 -15.15 2.27
CA ALA A 569 12.56 -13.97 2.12
C ALA A 569 12.65 -13.54 0.65
N SER A 570 12.81 -14.49 -0.28
CA SER A 570 12.72 -14.22 -1.72
C SER A 570 11.37 -13.68 -2.14
N ALA A 571 10.25 -14.17 -1.60
CA ALA A 571 8.92 -13.64 -1.90
C ALA A 571 8.80 -12.16 -1.48
N ARG A 572 9.34 -11.80 -0.31
CA ARG A 572 9.40 -10.42 0.17
C ARG A 572 10.33 -9.55 -0.69
N CYS A 573 11.49 -10.07 -1.08
CA CYS A 573 12.43 -9.42 -1.99
C CYS A 573 11.86 -9.26 -3.41
N PHE A 574 11.08 -10.25 -3.88
CA PHE A 574 10.38 -10.21 -5.15
C PHE A 574 9.35 -9.09 -5.16
N VAL A 575 8.54 -8.97 -4.10
CA VAL A 575 7.63 -7.83 -3.94
C VAL A 575 8.41 -6.52 -3.91
N HIS A 576 9.53 -6.44 -3.19
CA HIS A 576 10.38 -5.25 -3.20
C HIS A 576 10.82 -4.87 -4.61
N GLU A 577 11.29 -5.84 -5.40
CA GLU A 577 11.81 -5.62 -6.75
C GLU A 577 10.73 -5.14 -7.72
N ILE A 578 9.61 -5.86 -7.84
CA ILE A 578 8.53 -5.47 -8.75
C ILE A 578 7.79 -4.21 -8.30
N THR A 579 8.07 -3.74 -7.09
CA THR A 579 7.51 -2.49 -6.55
C THR A 579 8.53 -1.38 -6.33
N ARG A 580 9.74 -1.56 -6.87
CA ARG A 580 10.84 -0.62 -6.71
C ARG A 580 10.53 0.68 -7.44
N GLN A 581 10.86 1.81 -6.84
CA GLN A 581 10.72 3.12 -7.48
C GLN A 581 11.81 3.30 -8.53
N SER A 582 11.65 4.27 -9.44
CA SER A 582 12.66 4.62 -10.43
C SER A 582 13.96 5.09 -9.76
N TYR A 583 15.12 4.59 -10.22
CA TYR A 583 16.44 4.88 -9.66
C TYR A 583 17.52 4.96 -10.75
N LYS A 584 18.70 5.49 -10.43
CA LYS A 584 19.83 5.53 -11.38
C LYS A 584 20.58 4.21 -11.40
N ALA A 585 20.98 3.77 -12.59
CA ALA A 585 21.93 2.67 -12.73
C ALA A 585 23.31 3.05 -12.17
N THR A 586 24.03 2.07 -11.65
CA THR A 586 25.38 2.23 -11.11
C THR A 586 26.41 1.90 -12.19
N ALA A 587 27.34 2.81 -12.45
CA ALA A 587 28.46 2.55 -13.36
C ALA A 587 29.50 1.66 -12.66
N VAL A 588 29.78 0.50 -13.23
CA VAL A 588 30.77 -0.46 -12.70
C VAL A 588 31.87 -0.66 -13.75
N SER A 589 33.12 -0.74 -13.29
CA SER A 589 34.26 -1.01 -14.17
C SER A 589 34.78 -2.42 -13.94
N THR A 590 34.59 -3.28 -14.93
CA THR A 590 35.14 -4.64 -14.93
C THR A 590 36.15 -4.77 -16.07
N ARG A 591 37.41 -5.09 -15.73
CA ARG A 591 38.52 -5.26 -16.70
C ARG A 591 38.71 -4.05 -17.64
N GLY A 592 38.42 -2.84 -17.19
CA GLY A 592 38.62 -1.60 -17.96
C GLY A 592 37.49 -1.23 -18.92
N MET A 593 36.41 -2.02 -19.01
CA MET A 593 35.16 -1.62 -19.65
C MET A 593 34.17 -1.11 -18.59
N ILE A 594 33.41 -0.05 -18.94
CA ILE A 594 32.34 0.48 -18.09
C ILE A 594 31.03 -0.11 -18.59
N HIS A 595 30.35 -0.83 -17.71
CA HIS A 595 28.96 -1.25 -17.90
C HIS A 595 28.10 -0.68 -16.77
N TYR A 596 26.79 -0.74 -16.94
CA TYR A 596 25.84 -0.18 -15.98
C TYR A 596 25.04 -1.32 -15.36
N GLU A 597 24.91 -1.28 -14.04
CA GLU A 597 24.20 -2.29 -13.26
C GLU A 597 23.00 -1.68 -12.55
N ASP A 598 21.98 -2.50 -12.35
CA ASP A 598 20.83 -2.20 -11.51
C ASP A 598 21.20 -2.27 -10.01
N ALA A 599 20.23 -2.06 -9.12
CA ALA A 599 20.50 -2.03 -7.67
C ALA A 599 20.82 -3.41 -7.07
N ASN A 600 20.63 -4.50 -7.84
CA ASN A 600 20.94 -5.86 -7.44
C ASN A 600 22.22 -6.40 -8.12
N GLY A 601 22.89 -5.59 -8.95
CA GLY A 601 24.11 -5.95 -9.67
C GLY A 601 23.90 -6.61 -11.04
N TYR A 602 22.68 -6.55 -11.60
CA TYR A 602 22.41 -7.05 -12.94
C TYR A 602 22.68 -6.00 -14.00
N GLU A 603 23.35 -6.39 -15.08
CA GLU A 603 23.66 -5.49 -16.19
C GLU A 603 22.37 -4.95 -16.85
N VAL A 604 22.39 -3.65 -17.18
CA VAL A 604 21.35 -2.92 -17.90
C VAL A 604 21.92 -2.22 -19.12
N ASN A 605 21.07 -1.91 -20.09
CA ASN A 605 21.45 -1.23 -21.32
C ASN A 605 22.21 0.09 -21.04
N SER A 606 23.29 0.34 -21.79
CA SER A 606 24.10 1.56 -21.70
C SER A 606 23.32 2.87 -21.90
N ASP A 607 22.12 2.81 -22.50
CA ASP A 607 21.20 3.94 -22.61
C ASP A 607 20.75 4.53 -21.27
N TYR A 608 20.87 3.76 -20.17
CA TYR A 608 20.54 4.19 -18.81
C TYR A 608 21.68 4.89 -18.08
N LYS A 609 22.80 5.23 -18.76
CA LYS A 609 23.93 5.94 -18.15
C LYS A 609 23.55 7.28 -17.49
N ASP A 610 22.64 8.02 -18.13
CA ASP A 610 22.19 9.36 -17.73
C ASP A 610 20.67 9.41 -17.52
N LYS A 611 19.99 8.26 -17.64
CA LYS A 611 18.54 8.13 -17.48
C LYS A 611 18.23 7.33 -16.21
N MET A 612 17.07 7.59 -15.65
CA MET A 612 16.56 6.75 -14.57
C MET A 612 16.05 5.43 -15.16
N LEU A 613 16.32 4.31 -14.49
CA LEU A 613 15.64 3.05 -14.73
C LEU A 613 14.13 3.21 -14.46
N PRO A 614 13.26 2.49 -15.18
CA PRO A 614 11.82 2.57 -14.95
C PRO A 614 11.45 2.16 -13.52
N THR A 615 10.25 2.54 -13.06
CA THR A 615 9.65 1.95 -11.85
C THR A 615 9.43 0.46 -12.03
N ASN A 616 9.12 -0.26 -10.96
CA ASN A 616 8.88 -1.70 -10.93
C ASN A 616 10.13 -2.56 -11.19
N GLY A 617 11.31 -2.01 -10.92
CA GLY A 617 12.57 -2.74 -10.91
C GLY A 617 12.85 -3.48 -12.22
N ARG A 618 13.34 -4.72 -12.13
CA ARG A 618 13.64 -5.58 -13.29
C ARG A 618 12.41 -5.90 -14.13
N LEU A 619 11.23 -6.03 -13.52
CA LEU A 619 9.98 -6.20 -14.28
C LEU A 619 9.74 -4.99 -15.18
N GLY A 620 9.83 -3.78 -14.61
CA GLY A 620 9.68 -2.55 -15.37
C GLY A 620 10.74 -2.38 -16.45
N TYR A 621 11.98 -2.76 -16.16
CA TYR A 621 13.07 -2.77 -17.14
C TYR A 621 12.75 -3.69 -18.34
N TYR A 622 12.41 -4.96 -18.10
CA TYR A 622 12.09 -5.90 -19.17
C TYR A 622 10.92 -5.44 -20.05
N LEU A 623 9.85 -4.93 -19.43
CA LEU A 623 8.68 -4.44 -20.16
C LEU A 623 9.01 -3.17 -20.95
N THR A 624 9.79 -2.25 -20.38
CA THR A 624 10.19 -1.01 -21.05
C THR A 624 11.07 -1.26 -22.28
N GLU A 625 12.04 -2.18 -22.18
CA GLU A 625 12.89 -2.57 -23.33
C GLU A 625 12.04 -3.19 -24.47
N HIS A 626 10.92 -3.83 -24.14
CA HIS A 626 9.96 -4.37 -25.11
C HIS A 626 8.84 -3.38 -25.49
N LYS A 627 8.92 -2.12 -25.03
CA LYS A 627 7.91 -1.06 -25.28
C LYS A 627 6.51 -1.41 -24.78
N ILE A 628 6.44 -2.18 -23.71
CA ILE A 628 5.20 -2.56 -23.02
C ILE A 628 4.99 -1.64 -21.82
N THR A 629 3.78 -1.13 -21.67
CA THR A 629 3.35 -0.35 -20.51
C THR A 629 2.18 -1.04 -19.82
N PHE A 630 1.99 -0.80 -18.52
CA PHE A 630 0.82 -1.27 -17.80
C PHE A 630 0.20 -0.18 -16.91
N ASP A 631 -1.12 -0.19 -16.78
CA ASP A 631 -1.87 0.84 -16.04
C ASP A 631 -1.76 0.67 -14.52
N ARG A 632 -1.63 -0.57 -14.02
CA ARG A 632 -1.63 -0.87 -12.58
C ARG A 632 -0.94 -2.19 -12.23
N LEU A 633 -0.15 -2.20 -11.16
CA LEU A 633 0.35 -3.39 -10.46
C LEU A 633 -0.30 -3.49 -9.07
N ILE A 634 -0.88 -4.65 -8.77
CA ILE A 634 -1.49 -4.99 -7.48
C ILE A 634 -0.82 -6.24 -6.93
N ILE A 635 -0.30 -6.15 -5.70
CA ILE A 635 0.07 -7.34 -4.92
C ILE A 635 -1.14 -7.71 -4.07
N ARG A 636 -1.94 -8.67 -4.53
CA ARG A 636 -3.23 -9.01 -3.91
C ARG A 636 -3.04 -9.80 -2.61
N PHE A 637 -2.14 -10.77 -2.61
CA PHE A 637 -1.93 -11.65 -1.47
C PHE A 637 -0.47 -12.05 -1.31
N ALA A 638 0.00 -12.14 -0.07
CA ALA A 638 1.30 -12.67 0.29
C ALA A 638 1.17 -13.77 1.35
N GLY A 639 1.48 -15.01 1.00
CA GLY A 639 1.46 -16.17 1.90
C GLY A 639 2.87 -16.64 2.27
N LEU A 640 3.31 -16.35 3.49
CA LEU A 640 4.65 -16.63 3.97
C LEU A 640 4.64 -17.76 5.00
N TYR A 641 5.58 -18.68 4.88
CA TYR A 641 5.87 -19.70 5.90
C TYR A 641 7.28 -19.47 6.44
N ASP A 642 7.36 -19.17 7.74
CA ASP A 642 8.54 -19.10 8.58
C ASP A 642 9.77 -18.42 7.93
N THR A 643 9.67 -17.11 7.69
CA THR A 643 10.67 -16.35 6.93
C THR A 643 12.06 -16.35 7.58
N VAL A 644 13.06 -16.84 6.84
CA VAL A 644 14.48 -16.89 7.25
C VAL A 644 15.36 -16.38 6.10
N PRO A 645 16.05 -15.23 6.22
CA PRO A 645 16.81 -14.65 5.11
C PRO A 645 18.19 -15.30 4.91
N HIS A 646 18.81 -15.84 5.95
CA HIS A 646 20.16 -16.40 5.90
C HIS A 646 20.27 -17.78 6.54
N HIS A 647 21.29 -18.53 6.14
CA HIS A 647 21.72 -19.76 6.78
C HIS A 647 23.26 -19.82 6.75
N GLY A 648 23.93 -19.47 7.86
CA GLY A 648 25.38 -19.43 7.94
C GLY A 648 25.96 -18.20 8.67
N PHE A 649 27.26 -17.98 8.49
CA PHE A 649 28.13 -17.21 9.38
C PHE A 649 28.13 -15.68 9.27
N VAL A 650 27.46 -15.08 8.28
CA VAL A 650 27.55 -13.63 8.03
C VAL A 650 26.16 -13.01 8.15
N GLN A 651 25.86 -12.47 9.34
CA GLN A 651 24.68 -11.65 9.63
C GLN A 651 25.01 -10.17 9.41
N TRP A 652 24.74 -9.62 8.23
CA TRP A 652 24.61 -8.18 8.04
C TRP A 652 23.12 -7.86 7.76
N ASN A 653 22.73 -6.59 7.60
CA ASN A 653 21.34 -6.13 7.78
C ASN A 653 20.39 -6.52 6.61
N ASP A 654 20.19 -7.83 6.41
CA ASP A 654 19.49 -8.46 5.28
C ASP A 654 18.06 -7.93 5.06
N VAL A 655 17.38 -7.51 6.13
CA VAL A 655 16.03 -6.92 6.05
C VAL A 655 16.01 -5.65 5.21
N LYS A 656 17.06 -4.82 5.33
CA LYS A 656 17.20 -3.56 4.59
C LYS A 656 17.76 -3.82 3.19
N ASP A 657 18.78 -4.65 3.10
CA ASP A 657 19.50 -4.91 1.85
C ASP A 657 18.62 -5.66 0.84
N LEU A 658 17.75 -6.57 1.29
CA LEU A 658 16.79 -7.31 0.46
C LEU A 658 15.39 -6.68 0.44
N GLY A 659 15.21 -5.53 1.10
CA GLY A 659 13.93 -4.80 1.12
C GLY A 659 12.74 -5.60 1.66
N LEU A 660 12.97 -6.52 2.61
CA LEU A 660 11.97 -7.50 3.06
C LEU A 660 10.68 -6.87 3.63
N ASN A 661 10.74 -5.64 4.14
CA ASN A 661 9.56 -4.92 4.64
C ASN A 661 8.61 -4.41 3.53
N SER A 662 9.01 -4.54 2.27
CA SER A 662 8.14 -4.20 1.12
C SER A 662 6.92 -5.10 1.01
N ILE A 663 6.89 -6.21 1.75
CA ILE A 663 5.71 -7.08 1.85
C ILE A 663 4.46 -6.33 2.36
N SER A 664 4.63 -5.23 3.10
CA SER A 664 3.54 -4.33 3.51
C SER A 664 2.78 -3.68 2.34
N LYS A 665 3.34 -3.70 1.12
CA LYS A 665 2.68 -3.26 -0.11
C LYS A 665 1.63 -4.24 -0.63
N ALA A 666 1.57 -5.47 -0.10
CA ALA A 666 0.48 -6.39 -0.38
C ALA A 666 -0.84 -5.89 0.22
N LYS A 667 -1.96 -6.17 -0.45
CA LYS A 667 -3.31 -5.90 0.10
C LYS A 667 -3.57 -6.74 1.35
N TYR A 668 -3.08 -7.99 1.38
CA TYR A 668 -3.15 -8.84 2.55
C TYR A 668 -1.95 -9.78 2.68
N THR A 669 -1.33 -9.83 3.86
CA THR A 669 -0.20 -10.72 4.16
C THR A 669 -0.56 -11.73 5.26
N VAL A 670 -0.27 -13.00 5.04
CA VAL A 670 -0.36 -14.06 6.07
C VAL A 670 1.06 -14.59 6.29
N HIS A 671 1.53 -14.56 7.53
CA HIS A 671 2.81 -15.16 7.92
C HIS A 671 2.58 -16.24 8.98
N MET A 672 2.87 -17.50 8.65
CA MET A 672 2.81 -18.62 9.59
C MET A 672 4.22 -18.92 10.09
N VAL A 673 4.41 -18.84 11.40
CA VAL A 673 5.71 -18.91 12.07
C VAL A 673 5.80 -20.19 12.90
N ALA A 674 6.94 -20.86 12.83
CA ALA A 674 7.25 -21.99 13.69
C ALA A 674 7.57 -21.50 15.11
N ALA A 675 6.69 -21.79 16.06
CA ALA A 675 6.81 -21.33 17.45
C ALA A 675 7.95 -22.04 18.20
N ASP A 676 8.26 -23.28 17.81
CA ASP A 676 9.24 -24.12 18.50
C ASP A 676 10.57 -24.23 17.73
N GLU A 677 10.82 -23.42 16.69
CA GLU A 677 12.12 -23.37 16.00
C GLU A 677 13.18 -22.66 16.86
N HIS A 678 14.35 -23.26 17.02
CA HIS A 678 15.37 -22.79 17.96
C HIS A 678 16.82 -23.09 17.50
N ARG A 679 17.03 -23.32 16.20
CA ARG A 679 18.36 -23.41 15.60
C ARG A 679 18.99 -22.02 15.46
N ALA A 680 20.30 -21.94 15.67
CA ALA A 680 21.03 -20.67 15.70
C ALA A 680 21.16 -19.95 14.35
N ASN A 681 20.98 -20.66 13.23
CA ASN A 681 21.06 -20.08 11.90
C ASN A 681 19.67 -19.88 11.25
N PHE A 682 18.60 -19.92 12.06
CA PHE A 682 17.21 -19.82 11.61
C PHE A 682 16.53 -18.60 12.22
N ASP A 683 17.18 -17.43 12.18
CA ASP A 683 16.57 -16.22 12.72
C ASP A 683 15.30 -15.87 11.94
N LEU A 684 14.22 -15.61 12.67
CA LEU A 684 12.96 -15.22 12.07
C LEU A 684 13.03 -13.77 11.61
N VAL A 685 12.48 -13.46 10.43
CA VAL A 685 12.08 -12.08 10.10
C VAL A 685 10.57 -11.98 10.19
N ASP A 686 10.08 -11.28 11.20
CA ASP A 686 8.65 -11.10 11.43
C ASP A 686 8.00 -10.12 10.41
N ILE A 687 6.68 -9.96 10.51
CA ILE A 687 5.92 -8.93 9.78
C ILE A 687 5.44 -7.80 10.70
N SER A 688 6.27 -7.41 11.69
CA SER A 688 5.97 -6.28 12.59
C SER A 688 5.81 -4.95 11.84
N CYS A 689 6.38 -4.82 10.63
CA CYS A 689 6.11 -3.71 9.71
C CYS A 689 4.65 -3.61 9.25
N ILE A 690 3.84 -4.65 9.44
CA ILE A 690 2.39 -4.69 9.20
C ILE A 690 1.61 -4.71 10.51
N THR A 691 2.00 -5.58 11.46
CA THR A 691 1.25 -5.78 12.71
C THR A 691 1.49 -4.69 13.77
N GLY A 692 2.52 -3.86 13.59
CA GLY A 692 2.92 -2.80 14.53
C GLY A 692 3.65 -3.30 15.77
N LYS A 693 3.80 -4.62 15.97
CA LYS A 693 4.48 -5.23 17.12
C LYS A 693 5.10 -6.58 16.77
N LYS A 694 6.14 -6.97 17.52
CA LYS A 694 6.78 -8.30 17.40
C LYS A 694 5.95 -9.37 18.11
N GLY A 695 6.10 -10.63 17.69
CA GLY A 695 5.50 -11.79 18.36
C GLY A 695 4.05 -12.06 17.98
N GLY A 696 3.68 -11.80 16.72
CA GLY A 696 2.35 -12.10 16.19
C GLY A 696 1.39 -10.91 16.24
N GLY A 697 0.27 -11.05 15.55
CA GLY A 697 -0.78 -10.03 15.53
C GLY A 697 -1.73 -10.15 14.35
N LYS A 698 -2.89 -9.50 14.46
CA LYS A 698 -3.89 -9.42 13.39
C LYS A 698 -4.22 -7.96 13.11
N THR A 699 -4.26 -7.60 11.84
CA THR A 699 -4.66 -6.29 11.33
C THR A 699 -5.57 -6.49 10.12
N ASP A 700 -6.19 -5.43 9.63
CA ASP A 700 -6.94 -5.42 8.37
C ASP A 700 -6.06 -5.75 7.15
N ARG A 701 -4.75 -5.46 7.23
CA ARG A 701 -3.75 -5.67 6.17
C ARG A 701 -2.96 -6.97 6.28
N GLY A 702 -3.05 -7.70 7.38
CA GLY A 702 -2.32 -8.95 7.53
C GLY A 702 -2.30 -9.55 8.91
N ILE A 703 -1.80 -10.78 8.97
CA ILE A 703 -1.81 -11.62 10.17
C ILE A 703 -0.52 -12.44 10.30
N GLU A 704 0.03 -12.49 11.50
CA GLU A 704 1.15 -13.34 11.87
C GLU A 704 0.73 -14.35 12.94
N LEU A 705 0.86 -15.64 12.62
CA LEU A 705 0.40 -16.76 13.45
C LEU A 705 1.60 -17.63 13.87
N TYR A 706 1.86 -17.70 15.16
CA TYR A 706 2.80 -18.64 15.75
C TYR A 706 2.10 -19.99 15.95
N LEU A 707 2.52 -21.00 15.18
CA LEU A 707 1.96 -22.35 15.21
C LEU A 707 2.95 -23.31 15.89
N PRO A 708 2.47 -24.30 16.67
CA PRO A 708 3.33 -25.35 17.23
C PRO A 708 4.19 -26.03 16.17
N GLY A 709 5.38 -26.46 16.54
CA GLY A 709 6.31 -27.18 15.68
C GLY A 709 7.51 -26.36 15.23
N VAL A 710 8.44 -27.05 14.58
CA VAL A 710 9.66 -26.47 14.01
C VAL A 710 9.46 -26.09 12.55
N HIS A 711 10.50 -25.52 11.92
CA HIS A 711 10.44 -24.92 10.58
C HIS A 711 9.61 -25.67 9.52
N CYS A 712 9.90 -26.95 9.29
CA CYS A 712 9.24 -27.76 8.27
C CYS A 712 7.90 -28.36 8.76
N ASP A 713 7.60 -28.34 10.06
CA ASP A 713 6.25 -28.65 10.55
C ASP A 713 5.23 -27.60 10.09
N VAL A 714 5.68 -26.34 9.94
CA VAL A 714 4.85 -25.23 9.45
C VAL A 714 4.94 -25.09 7.92
N GLY A 715 6.14 -25.22 7.35
CA GLY A 715 6.38 -25.04 5.92
C GLY A 715 6.15 -26.26 5.04
N GLY A 716 6.03 -27.46 5.62
CA GLY A 716 6.03 -28.74 4.89
C GLY A 716 7.45 -29.29 4.67
N SER A 717 7.56 -30.31 3.82
CA SER A 717 8.80 -30.99 3.41
C SER A 717 9.33 -32.14 4.28
N TYR A 718 8.72 -32.43 5.44
CA TYR A 718 9.00 -33.69 6.14
C TYR A 718 8.34 -34.88 5.44
N VAL A 719 9.01 -36.02 5.42
CA VAL A 719 8.48 -37.28 4.87
C VAL A 719 7.73 -38.03 5.98
N GLU A 720 6.51 -38.50 5.70
CA GLU A 720 5.68 -39.25 6.65
C GLU A 720 6.42 -40.48 7.21
N GLY A 721 6.50 -40.57 8.54
CA GLY A 721 7.08 -41.71 9.25
C GLY A 721 8.62 -41.73 9.28
N ARG A 722 9.31 -40.67 8.85
CA ARG A 722 10.78 -40.60 8.91
C ARG A 722 11.25 -40.57 10.39
N SER A 723 12.34 -41.29 10.66
CA SER A 723 12.94 -41.42 11.99
C SER A 723 13.84 -40.25 12.37
N GLU A 724 13.94 -39.93 13.66
CA GLU A 724 14.87 -38.96 14.24
C GLU A 724 15.90 -39.62 15.16
N VAL A 725 16.49 -40.72 14.68
CA VAL A 725 17.48 -41.50 15.44
C VAL A 725 18.87 -40.86 15.37
N ASN A 726 19.61 -40.90 16.48
CA ASN A 726 20.98 -40.42 16.66
C ASN A 726 21.17 -38.88 16.53
N GLY A 727 20.11 -38.08 16.64
CA GLY A 727 20.25 -36.62 16.74
C GLY A 727 20.90 -36.22 18.07
N ARG A 728 22.08 -35.57 18.04
CA ARG A 728 22.79 -35.08 19.24
C ARG A 728 22.08 -33.81 19.76
N LEU A 729 21.11 -33.97 20.65
CA LEU A 729 20.26 -32.87 21.14
C LEU A 729 21.04 -31.84 21.98
N LEU A 730 21.97 -32.34 22.80
CA LEU A 730 22.85 -31.53 23.64
C LEU A 730 24.19 -32.25 23.86
N VAL A 731 25.28 -31.50 23.76
CA VAL A 731 26.65 -31.99 23.95
C VAL A 731 27.31 -31.13 25.02
N THR A 732 27.89 -31.76 26.05
CA THR A 732 28.62 -31.05 27.11
C THR A 732 29.98 -31.70 27.37
N ASN A 733 30.95 -30.84 27.71
CA ASN A 733 32.29 -31.26 28.12
C ASN A 733 32.37 -31.43 29.66
N SER A 734 31.29 -31.12 30.38
CA SER A 734 31.23 -31.21 31.82
C SER A 734 31.08 -32.66 32.28
N ILE A 735 32.07 -33.13 33.06
CA ILE A 735 32.10 -34.50 33.60
C ILE A 735 31.10 -34.67 34.76
N PHE A 736 30.88 -33.60 35.55
CA PHE A 736 30.07 -33.64 36.78
C PHE A 736 28.77 -32.81 36.70
N GLY A 737 28.50 -32.16 35.56
CA GLY A 737 27.29 -31.35 35.37
C GLY A 737 26.03 -32.21 35.19
N ASN A 738 24.88 -31.69 35.63
CA ASN A 738 23.56 -32.29 35.43
C ASN A 738 22.76 -31.62 34.29
N GLU A 739 23.46 -30.97 33.36
CA GLU A 739 22.85 -30.21 32.25
C GLU A 739 22.05 -31.12 31.31
N LEU A 740 22.61 -32.30 30.99
CA LEU A 740 21.95 -33.26 30.09
C LEU A 740 20.70 -33.86 30.73
N GLU A 741 20.76 -34.17 32.02
CA GLU A 741 19.64 -34.71 32.79
C GLU A 741 18.51 -33.69 32.93
N LYS A 742 18.86 -32.42 33.20
CA LYS A 742 17.88 -31.32 33.25
C LYS A 742 17.20 -31.12 31.90
N GLU A 743 17.98 -31.10 30.83
CA GLU A 743 17.45 -30.97 29.47
C GLU A 743 16.56 -32.18 29.12
N GLN A 744 16.99 -33.40 29.46
CA GLN A 744 16.20 -34.61 29.30
C GLN A 744 14.86 -34.52 30.05
N GLU A 745 14.87 -34.06 31.31
CA GLU A 745 13.65 -33.87 32.11
C GLU A 745 12.73 -32.82 31.48
N ILE A 746 13.26 -31.70 31.00
CA ILE A 746 12.49 -30.65 30.32
C ILE A 746 11.84 -31.21 29.06
N LEU A 747 12.61 -31.88 28.20
CA LEU A 747 12.11 -32.45 26.94
C LEU A 747 11.00 -33.50 27.18
N ILE A 748 11.13 -34.31 28.21
CA ILE A 748 10.09 -35.28 28.60
C ILE A 748 8.87 -34.58 29.18
N THR A 749 9.08 -33.62 30.08
CA THR A 749 8.00 -32.89 30.78
C THR A 749 7.20 -32.04 29.80
N GLU A 750 7.85 -31.44 28.80
CA GLU A 750 7.20 -30.64 27.78
C GLU A 750 6.50 -31.45 26.68
N GLY A 751 6.69 -32.77 26.70
CA GLY A 751 6.05 -33.70 25.77
C GLY A 751 6.74 -33.79 24.41
N TRP A 752 8.04 -33.51 24.31
CA TRP A 752 8.80 -33.67 23.07
C TRP A 752 9.26 -35.11 22.85
N PHE A 753 9.66 -35.81 23.91
CA PHE A 753 10.15 -37.19 23.84
C PHE A 753 9.66 -38.03 25.01
N LYS A 754 9.49 -39.33 24.79
CA LYS A 754 9.25 -40.29 25.88
C LYS A 754 10.57 -40.65 26.58
N PRO A 755 10.54 -41.08 27.86
CA PRO A 755 11.76 -41.46 28.58
C PRO A 755 12.65 -42.50 27.89
N LYS A 756 12.06 -43.44 27.15
CA LYS A 756 12.78 -44.49 26.41
C LYS A 756 13.36 -44.00 25.06
N GLU A 757 12.93 -42.85 24.58
CA GLU A 757 13.36 -42.27 23.30
C GLU A 757 14.59 -41.37 23.47
N LEU A 758 15.04 -41.11 24.71
CA LEU A 758 16.24 -40.32 25.00
C LEU A 758 17.31 -41.18 25.65
N THR A 759 18.57 -40.96 25.28
CA THR A 759 19.70 -41.68 25.86
C THR A 759 20.87 -40.74 26.10
N ILE A 760 21.48 -40.85 27.28
CA ILE A 760 22.72 -40.16 27.63
C ILE A 760 23.84 -41.18 27.57
N TYR A 761 24.88 -40.91 26.79
CA TYR A 761 26.05 -41.77 26.68
C TYR A 761 27.34 -40.97 26.57
N TRP A 762 28.46 -41.67 26.78
CA TRP A 762 29.80 -41.13 26.57
C TRP A 762 30.22 -41.34 25.13
N ASP A 763 30.58 -40.25 24.46
CA ASP A 763 31.06 -40.24 23.09
C ASP A 763 32.58 -40.02 23.11
N ASN A 764 33.31 -40.97 22.54
CA ASN A 764 34.76 -41.07 22.58
C ASN A 764 35.35 -40.55 21.27
N THR A 765 35.41 -39.24 21.11
CA THR A 765 35.79 -38.66 19.83
C THR A 765 36.89 -37.61 19.97
N GLN A 766 38.08 -37.93 19.44
CA GLN A 766 39.03 -36.96 18.88
C GLN A 766 38.38 -35.97 17.87
N ARG A 767 37.11 -36.20 17.52
CA ARG A 767 36.27 -35.45 16.59
C ARG A 767 35.42 -34.34 17.24
N THR A 768 35.35 -34.17 18.55
CA THR A 768 34.38 -33.21 19.14
C THR A 768 35.05 -32.00 19.79
N ILE A 769 36.27 -32.14 20.32
CA ILE A 769 37.02 -31.08 21.01
C ILE A 769 38.52 -31.41 20.94
N LEU A 770 39.41 -30.42 20.90
CA LEU A 770 40.83 -30.67 21.19
C LEU A 770 40.96 -31.18 22.64
N ASN A 771 41.17 -32.48 22.83
CA ASN A 771 41.48 -33.21 24.08
C ASN A 771 40.31 -33.61 25.03
N GLY A 772 39.41 -34.52 24.64
CA GLY A 772 38.65 -35.27 25.67
C GLY A 772 37.33 -35.92 25.25
N VAL A 773 36.85 -36.81 26.13
CA VAL A 773 35.55 -37.50 26.08
C VAL A 773 34.41 -36.50 26.31
N ALA A 774 33.30 -36.60 25.57
CA ALA A 774 32.11 -35.76 25.77
C ALA A 774 30.90 -36.59 26.22
N ARG A 775 29.99 -35.96 26.96
CA ARG A 775 28.67 -36.55 27.26
C ARG A 775 27.65 -36.00 26.26
N VAL A 776 26.83 -36.89 25.70
CA VAL A 776 25.86 -36.55 24.67
C VAL A 776 24.48 -37.03 25.10
N LEU A 777 23.48 -36.15 25.00
CA LEU A 777 22.06 -36.50 25.01
C LEU A 777 21.60 -36.67 23.57
N SER A 778 21.08 -37.85 23.22
CA SER A 778 20.60 -38.16 21.87
C SER A 778 19.18 -38.69 21.86
N SER A 779 18.51 -38.46 20.73
CA SER A 779 17.19 -39.04 20.40
C SER A 779 17.32 -40.40 19.72
N ASN A 780 16.41 -41.30 20.06
CA ASN A 780 16.16 -42.59 19.40
C ASN A 780 14.69 -42.69 18.92
N ARG A 781 14.03 -41.55 18.66
CA ARG A 781 12.63 -41.51 18.18
C ARG A 781 12.52 -42.12 16.78
N GLU A 782 11.79 -43.22 16.66
CA GLU A 782 11.83 -44.08 15.47
C GLU A 782 10.97 -43.60 14.30
N ALA A 783 9.84 -42.90 14.52
CA ALA A 783 8.97 -42.43 13.45
C ALA A 783 8.05 -41.30 13.94
N ILE A 784 7.77 -40.33 13.07
CA ILE A 784 6.91 -39.16 13.34
C ILE A 784 6.04 -38.91 12.10
N SER A 785 4.79 -38.50 12.31
CA SER A 785 3.92 -38.13 11.19
C SER A 785 4.18 -36.70 10.71
N ASN A 786 4.16 -36.48 9.39
CA ASN A 786 4.25 -35.15 8.76
C ASN A 786 2.87 -34.47 8.61
N GLN A 787 1.77 -35.18 8.90
CA GLN A 787 0.41 -34.74 8.58
C GLN A 787 -0.03 -33.47 9.32
N TYR A 788 0.65 -33.10 10.42
CA TYR A 788 0.43 -31.80 11.06
C TYR A 788 0.70 -30.62 10.10
N SER A 789 1.67 -30.73 9.20
CA SER A 789 1.98 -29.69 8.21
C SER A 789 0.82 -29.36 7.27
N TYR A 790 -0.17 -30.24 7.17
CA TYR A 790 -1.39 -30.00 6.40
C TYR A 790 -2.33 -29.03 7.11
N ILE A 791 -2.22 -28.82 8.43
CA ILE A 791 -2.99 -27.79 9.14
C ILE A 791 -2.58 -26.38 8.68
N PRO A 792 -1.30 -25.95 8.76
CA PRO A 792 -0.84 -24.69 8.18
C PRO A 792 -1.27 -24.52 6.70
N LEU A 793 -1.15 -25.57 5.89
CA LEU A 793 -1.61 -25.56 4.49
C LEU A 793 -3.11 -25.23 4.39
N HIS A 794 -3.96 -25.96 5.12
CA HIS A 794 -5.42 -25.74 5.11
C HIS A 794 -5.78 -24.32 5.60
N LEU A 795 -5.12 -23.83 6.64
CA LEU A 795 -5.32 -22.47 7.15
C LEU A 795 -4.96 -21.44 6.07
N MET A 796 -3.83 -21.59 5.39
CA MET A 796 -3.38 -20.65 4.35
C MET A 796 -4.37 -20.64 3.18
N VAL A 797 -4.82 -21.81 2.74
CA VAL A 797 -5.79 -21.94 1.64
C VAL A 797 -7.12 -21.27 2.02
N LYS A 798 -7.58 -21.42 3.27
CA LYS A 798 -8.77 -20.73 3.75
C LYS A 798 -8.59 -19.20 3.72
N PHE A 799 -7.43 -18.66 4.06
CA PHE A 799 -7.12 -17.24 3.85
C PHE A 799 -7.15 -16.84 2.36
N CYS A 800 -6.54 -17.64 1.48
CA CYS A 800 -6.53 -17.39 0.05
C CYS A 800 -7.95 -17.32 -0.53
N LEU A 801 -8.81 -18.29 -0.20
CA LEU A 801 -10.20 -18.34 -0.65
C LEU A 801 -10.99 -17.12 -0.15
N ASN A 802 -10.82 -16.75 1.13
CA ASN A 802 -11.45 -15.56 1.70
C ASN A 802 -11.01 -14.25 1.04
N LYS A 803 -9.84 -14.22 0.39
CA LYS A 803 -9.31 -13.06 -0.34
C LYS A 803 -9.48 -13.15 -1.87
N GLY A 804 -10.27 -14.11 -2.34
CA GLY A 804 -10.66 -14.23 -3.76
C GLY A 804 -9.60 -14.86 -4.67
N LEU A 805 -8.66 -15.64 -4.11
CA LEU A 805 -7.73 -16.43 -4.91
C LEU A 805 -8.41 -17.71 -5.40
N THR A 806 -8.18 -18.07 -6.65
CA THR A 806 -8.73 -19.29 -7.26
C THR A 806 -7.76 -20.46 -7.06
N ILE A 807 -8.01 -21.23 -5.99
CA ILE A 807 -7.28 -22.44 -5.66
C ILE A 807 -8.24 -23.63 -5.76
N ASN A 808 -7.79 -24.74 -6.36
CA ASN A 808 -8.52 -26.00 -6.35
C ASN A 808 -8.57 -26.58 -4.93
N ASN A 809 -9.58 -26.18 -4.17
CA ASN A 809 -9.77 -26.61 -2.79
C ASN A 809 -9.98 -28.13 -2.66
N ASP A 810 -10.64 -28.76 -3.64
CA ASP A 810 -10.84 -30.21 -3.66
C ASP A 810 -9.52 -30.96 -3.78
N GLY A 811 -8.60 -30.48 -4.64
CA GLY A 811 -7.28 -31.06 -4.79
C GLY A 811 -6.45 -31.00 -3.50
N ILE A 812 -6.66 -29.99 -2.67
CA ILE A 812 -6.01 -29.86 -1.36
C ILE A 812 -6.72 -30.71 -0.31
N THR A 813 -8.02 -30.50 -0.10
CA THR A 813 -8.80 -31.15 0.96
C THR A 813 -8.95 -32.66 0.78
N LYS A 814 -8.84 -33.19 -0.44
CA LYS A 814 -8.81 -34.64 -0.70
C LYS A 814 -7.39 -35.19 -0.76
N GLY A 815 -6.45 -34.44 -1.34
CA GLY A 815 -5.06 -34.88 -1.54
C GLY A 815 -4.21 -34.85 -0.27
N TYR A 816 -4.50 -33.90 0.63
CA TYR A 816 -3.76 -33.66 1.88
C TYR A 816 -4.70 -33.71 3.09
N ASN A 817 -5.61 -34.69 3.10
CA ASN A 817 -6.46 -34.96 4.26
C ASN A 817 -5.70 -35.75 5.34
N PHE A 818 -6.24 -35.73 6.57
CA PHE A 818 -5.70 -36.56 7.65
C PHE A 818 -6.11 -38.01 7.44
N LYS A 819 -5.12 -38.90 7.42
CA LYS A 819 -5.28 -40.34 7.27
C LYS A 819 -4.83 -41.04 8.54
N ASN A 820 -5.61 -42.03 8.96
CA ASN A 820 -5.19 -42.94 10.02
C ASN A 820 -4.04 -43.80 9.50
N THR A 821 -2.88 -43.65 10.12
CA THR A 821 -1.69 -44.46 9.86
C THR A 821 -1.24 -45.06 11.19
N LYS A 822 -0.16 -45.85 11.18
CA LYS A 822 0.49 -46.29 12.42
C LYS A 822 1.02 -45.11 13.26
N PHE A 823 1.25 -43.96 12.63
CA PHE A 823 1.86 -42.78 13.22
C PHE A 823 0.88 -41.61 13.38
N SER A 824 -0.35 -41.72 12.86
CA SER A 824 -1.31 -40.62 12.77
C SER A 824 -2.73 -41.06 13.10
N ASP A 825 -3.43 -40.19 13.84
CA ASP A 825 -4.82 -40.28 14.28
C ASP A 825 -5.58 -39.05 13.75
N ASN A 826 -6.46 -39.28 12.78
CA ASN A 826 -7.16 -38.22 12.09
C ASN A 826 -8.12 -37.43 13.00
N VAL A 827 -8.77 -38.10 13.96
CA VAL A 827 -9.70 -37.45 14.90
C VAL A 827 -8.94 -36.47 15.78
N PHE A 828 -7.74 -36.84 16.20
CA PHE A 828 -6.87 -35.96 16.98
C PHE A 828 -6.42 -34.74 16.16
N LEU A 829 -5.96 -34.94 14.92
CA LEU A 829 -5.53 -33.82 14.06
C LEU A 829 -6.69 -32.87 13.70
N GLU A 830 -7.91 -33.36 13.49
CA GLU A 830 -9.08 -32.49 13.29
C GLU A 830 -9.40 -31.63 14.53
N LYS A 831 -9.21 -32.19 15.74
CA LYS A 831 -9.34 -31.42 16.99
C LYS A 831 -8.29 -30.31 17.08
N VAL A 832 -7.04 -30.61 16.73
CA VAL A 832 -5.94 -29.62 16.70
C VAL A 832 -6.20 -28.56 15.64
N LYS A 833 -6.62 -28.95 14.44
CA LYS A 833 -7.01 -28.05 13.36
C LYS A 833 -8.10 -27.08 13.80
N THR A 834 -9.16 -27.58 14.43
CA THR A 834 -10.25 -26.75 14.96
C THR A 834 -9.73 -25.70 15.95
N ARG A 835 -8.85 -26.10 16.88
CA ARG A 835 -8.24 -25.16 17.85
C ARG A 835 -7.40 -24.07 17.19
N LEU A 836 -6.66 -24.41 16.13
CA LEU A 836 -5.83 -23.47 15.37
C LEU A 836 -6.65 -22.61 14.40
N GLU A 837 -7.79 -23.11 13.90
CA GLU A 837 -8.76 -22.31 13.15
C GLU A 837 -9.39 -21.21 14.02
N GLU A 838 -9.76 -21.52 15.27
CA GLU A 838 -10.20 -20.52 16.25
C GLU A 838 -9.13 -19.45 16.49
N TYR A 839 -7.86 -19.85 16.59
CA TYR A 839 -6.75 -18.91 16.70
C TYR A 839 -6.53 -18.09 15.43
N ALA A 840 -6.69 -18.66 14.24
CA ALA A 840 -6.44 -17.97 12.98
C ALA A 840 -7.57 -16.99 12.62
N PHE A 841 -8.82 -17.43 12.71
CA PHE A 841 -9.99 -16.73 12.13
C PHE A 841 -10.91 -16.08 13.15
N HIS A 842 -10.77 -16.40 14.44
CA HIS A 842 -11.61 -15.88 15.52
C HIS A 842 -10.72 -15.29 16.64
N ASP A 843 -11.25 -15.16 17.85
CA ASP A 843 -10.55 -14.60 19.02
C ASP A 843 -9.85 -15.67 19.86
N GLY A 844 -9.48 -16.81 19.25
CA GLY A 844 -8.76 -17.87 19.94
C GLY A 844 -7.35 -17.44 20.36
N ASN A 845 -6.84 -18.03 21.46
CA ASN A 845 -5.46 -17.79 21.92
C ASN A 845 -4.44 -18.65 21.16
N PRO A 846 -3.16 -18.22 21.07
CA PRO A 846 -2.06 -19.05 20.58
C PRO A 846 -1.99 -20.42 21.28
N PHE A 847 -1.53 -21.45 20.58
CA PHE A 847 -1.39 -22.79 21.15
C PHE A 847 0.01 -22.98 21.75
N VAL A 848 0.21 -22.49 22.97
CA VAL A 848 1.50 -22.48 23.66
C VAL A 848 1.48 -23.39 24.88
N TYR A 849 2.67 -23.79 25.34
CA TYR A 849 2.81 -24.57 26.58
C TYR A 849 2.52 -23.68 27.79
N GLU A 850 1.54 -24.08 28.61
CA GLU A 850 1.10 -23.32 29.78
C GLU A 850 1.78 -23.85 31.04
N THR A 851 2.69 -23.07 31.62
CA THR A 851 3.32 -23.40 32.90
C THR A 851 2.45 -22.96 34.08
N ILE A 852 2.23 -23.84 35.05
CA ILE A 852 1.47 -23.51 36.26
C ILE A 852 2.43 -23.01 37.34
N PRO A 853 2.26 -21.77 37.85
CA PRO A 853 3.12 -21.24 38.91
C PRO A 853 2.90 -21.97 40.23
N MET A 854 3.96 -22.06 41.03
CA MET A 854 3.85 -22.61 42.38
C MET A 854 2.95 -21.68 43.23
N ARG A 855 1.92 -22.25 43.86
CA ARG A 855 1.02 -21.48 44.75
C ARG A 855 1.76 -21.14 46.05
N THR A 856 1.41 -20.01 46.66
CA THR A 856 2.01 -19.61 47.95
C THR A 856 1.71 -20.64 49.03
N ILE A 857 2.74 -21.29 49.54
CA ILE A 857 2.66 -22.21 50.67
C ILE A 857 2.79 -21.37 51.96
N VAL A 858 1.74 -21.30 52.78
CA VAL A 858 1.71 -20.48 54.01
C VAL A 858 1.79 -21.37 55.26
N TYR A 859 2.95 -21.97 55.60
CA TYR A 859 3.21 -22.62 56.90
C TYR A 859 4.71 -22.68 57.28
N SER A 860 5.01 -23.06 58.54
CA SER A 860 6.31 -22.93 59.26
C SER A 860 7.50 -23.63 58.60
N ALA A 861 8.70 -23.06 58.83
CA ALA A 861 9.95 -23.24 58.08
C ALA A 861 10.55 -24.67 57.92
N ASP A 862 9.91 -25.74 58.42
CA ASP A 862 10.50 -27.09 58.45
C ASP A 862 9.67 -28.18 57.72
N ASP A 863 8.56 -27.85 57.05
CA ASP A 863 7.73 -28.87 56.38
C ASP A 863 8.12 -29.10 54.89
N HIS A 864 9.18 -29.89 54.69
CA HIS A 864 9.62 -30.34 53.36
C HIS A 864 8.61 -31.24 52.64
N THR A 865 7.58 -31.76 53.32
CA THR A 865 6.58 -32.64 52.68
C THR A 865 5.50 -31.86 51.96
N ALA A 866 5.11 -30.69 52.48
CA ALA A 866 4.11 -29.81 51.85
C ALA A 866 4.57 -29.27 50.48
N VAL A 867 5.86 -28.92 50.35
CA VAL A 867 6.44 -28.45 49.07
C VAL A 867 6.37 -29.54 48.00
N LYS A 868 6.71 -30.80 48.35
CA LYS A 868 6.65 -31.93 47.42
C LYS A 868 5.23 -32.24 46.97
N VAL A 869 4.26 -32.21 47.88
CA VAL A 869 2.84 -32.45 47.56
C VAL A 869 2.30 -31.37 46.61
N GLU A 870 2.63 -30.10 46.84
CA GLU A 870 2.22 -29.02 45.94
C GLU A 870 2.93 -29.12 44.58
N GLU A 871 4.21 -29.50 44.54
CA GLU A 871 4.93 -29.75 43.28
C GLU A 871 4.31 -30.89 42.47
N GLU A 872 3.95 -32.01 43.11
CA GLU A 872 3.27 -33.14 42.44
C GLU A 872 1.90 -32.73 41.90
N LYS A 873 1.13 -31.98 42.69
CA LYS A 873 -0.17 -31.45 42.27
C LYS A 873 -0.02 -30.48 41.09
N ARG A 874 0.92 -29.55 41.17
CA ARG A 874 1.24 -28.58 40.12
C ARG A 874 1.64 -29.28 38.83
N LYS A 875 2.51 -30.29 38.90
CA LYS A 875 2.91 -31.12 37.74
C LYS A 875 1.71 -31.81 37.11
N LYS A 876 0.80 -32.38 37.91
CA LYS A 876 -0.42 -33.02 37.40
C LYS A 876 -1.37 -32.02 36.72
N GLU A 877 -1.61 -30.85 37.34
CA GLU A 877 -2.45 -29.80 36.74
C GLU A 877 -1.84 -29.30 35.41
N GLU A 878 -0.51 -29.21 35.33
CA GLU A 878 0.25 -28.78 34.13
C GLU A 878 0.21 -29.85 33.04
N ASP A 879 0.29 -31.13 33.41
CA ASP A 879 0.07 -32.27 32.51
C ASP A 879 -1.34 -32.24 31.90
N ASP A 880 -2.36 -32.01 32.73
CA ASP A 880 -3.76 -31.99 32.30
C ASP A 880 -4.06 -30.80 31.35
N HIS A 881 -3.55 -29.59 31.66
CA HIS A 881 -3.70 -28.41 30.79
C HIS A 881 -3.02 -28.61 29.42
N ASN A 882 -1.83 -29.21 29.42
CA ASN A 882 -1.03 -29.36 28.20
C ASN A 882 -1.23 -30.71 27.49
N ALA A 883 -2.17 -31.55 27.92
CA ALA A 883 -2.33 -32.92 27.42
C ALA A 883 -2.41 -33.03 25.89
N ILE A 884 -3.16 -32.12 25.25
CA ILE A 884 -3.28 -32.07 23.78
C ILE A 884 -1.95 -31.64 23.13
N LEU A 885 -1.29 -30.60 23.66
CA LEU A 885 -0.03 -30.12 23.12
C LEU A 885 1.10 -31.15 23.29
N LYS A 886 1.16 -31.85 24.43
CA LYS A 886 2.12 -32.93 24.67
C LYS A 886 1.91 -34.09 23.70
N LYS A 887 0.66 -34.50 23.47
CA LYS A 887 0.36 -35.53 22.44
C LYS A 887 0.80 -35.03 21.05
N LEU A 888 0.51 -33.78 20.72
CA LEU A 888 0.90 -33.19 19.44
C LEU A 888 2.43 -33.19 19.26
N ARG A 889 3.18 -32.71 20.25
CA ARG A 889 4.65 -32.67 20.24
C ARG A 889 5.27 -34.07 20.10
N HIS A 890 4.77 -35.05 20.84
CA HIS A 890 5.28 -36.42 20.79
C HIS A 890 5.08 -37.08 19.42
N GLU A 891 3.88 -36.97 18.85
CA GLU A 891 3.45 -37.79 17.71
C GLU A 891 3.62 -37.11 16.34
N TYR A 892 3.63 -35.76 16.29
CA TYR A 892 3.55 -35.03 15.02
C TYR A 892 4.55 -33.88 14.84
N LEU A 893 5.24 -33.43 15.88
CA LEU A 893 6.19 -32.31 15.77
C LEU A 893 7.62 -32.81 15.80
N HIS A 894 8.40 -32.35 14.83
CA HIS A 894 9.79 -32.75 14.64
C HIS A 894 10.72 -31.97 15.58
N TRP A 895 11.92 -32.50 15.79
CA TRP A 895 12.97 -31.87 16.57
C TRP A 895 14.26 -31.80 15.76
N ASN A 896 14.59 -30.62 15.28
CA ASN A 896 15.66 -30.43 14.29
C ASN A 896 16.91 -29.72 14.83
N ALA A 897 16.90 -29.20 16.06
CA ALA A 897 18.06 -28.53 16.64
C ALA A 897 18.99 -29.54 17.30
N VAL A 898 20.00 -29.95 16.54
CA VAL A 898 20.96 -30.98 16.89
C VAL A 898 22.38 -30.56 16.53
N TYR A 899 23.35 -31.03 17.29
CA TYR A 899 24.77 -30.88 16.97
C TYR A 899 25.20 -31.92 15.92
N GLY A 900 26.01 -31.50 14.95
CA GLY A 900 26.56 -32.37 13.91
C GLY A 900 27.74 -33.24 14.38
N GLU A 901 28.29 -34.07 13.49
CA GLU A 901 29.52 -34.87 13.70
C GLU A 901 30.73 -34.20 13.00
N GLY A 902 31.77 -33.72 13.71
CA GLY A 902 32.97 -33.14 13.06
C GLY A 902 33.96 -32.39 13.96
N ILE A 903 35.25 -32.37 13.56
CA ILE A 903 36.47 -31.99 14.34
C ILE A 903 36.41 -30.61 15.03
N THR A 904 35.51 -29.73 14.57
CA THR A 904 35.30 -28.39 15.12
C THR A 904 33.84 -28.22 15.59
N ASN A 905 33.55 -28.55 16.85
CA ASN A 905 32.33 -28.08 17.53
C ASN A 905 32.26 -26.54 17.70
N THR A 906 33.18 -25.80 17.10
CA THR A 906 33.24 -24.34 17.14
C THR A 906 32.42 -23.75 15.99
N LEU A 907 31.27 -23.18 16.36
CA LEU A 907 30.54 -22.13 15.64
C LEU A 907 29.93 -22.45 14.24
N ALA A 908 30.30 -23.53 13.55
CA ALA A 908 29.98 -23.77 12.12
C ALA A 908 28.80 -24.68 11.76
N GLN A 909 28.10 -25.25 12.74
CA GLN A 909 27.11 -26.28 12.45
C GLN A 909 25.75 -25.67 12.04
N PRO A 910 25.11 -26.14 10.95
CA PRO A 910 23.89 -25.56 10.39
C PRO A 910 22.69 -25.69 11.33
N ASN A 911 22.54 -26.83 11.99
CA ASN A 911 21.41 -27.16 12.85
C ASN A 911 21.67 -26.97 14.36
N LYS A 912 22.78 -26.32 14.74
CA LYS A 912 23.14 -26.16 16.15
C LYS A 912 22.02 -25.44 16.93
N PRO A 913 21.68 -25.89 18.15
CA PRO A 913 20.75 -25.18 19.02
C PRO A 913 21.22 -23.76 19.36
N ASN A 914 20.28 -22.84 19.53
CA ASN A 914 20.51 -21.52 20.08
C ASN A 914 20.03 -21.46 21.54
N PHE A 915 20.91 -21.05 22.45
CA PHE A 915 20.60 -20.89 23.86
C PHE A 915 20.75 -19.43 24.28
N LYS A 916 19.77 -18.93 25.03
CA LYS A 916 19.82 -17.64 25.73
C LYS A 916 19.34 -17.84 27.16
N ASP A 917 20.16 -17.42 28.13
CA ASP A 917 19.89 -17.59 29.57
C ASP A 917 19.56 -19.04 29.97
N GLY A 918 20.26 -20.01 29.35
CA GLY A 918 20.08 -21.44 29.62
C GLY A 918 18.82 -22.06 29.02
N LYS A 919 18.05 -21.32 28.20
CA LYS A 919 16.86 -21.82 27.49
C LYS A 919 17.03 -21.75 25.99
N ARG A 920 16.44 -22.71 25.28
CA ARG A 920 16.35 -22.68 23.82
C ARG A 920 15.52 -21.48 23.38
N LYS A 921 16.08 -20.65 22.49
CA LYS A 921 15.40 -19.44 22.05
C LYS A 921 15.79 -19.06 20.64
N ARG A 922 14.81 -18.72 19.81
CA ARG A 922 15.03 -18.15 18.47
C ARG A 922 15.37 -16.67 18.55
N ASN A 923 16.25 -16.18 17.67
CA ASN A 923 16.34 -14.73 17.47
C ASN A 923 15.23 -14.30 16.51
N VAL A 924 14.62 -13.15 16.80
CA VAL A 924 13.55 -12.56 15.98
C VAL A 924 13.97 -11.16 15.57
N ASN A 925 14.16 -11.00 14.27
CA ASN A 925 14.50 -9.76 13.60
C ASN A 925 13.21 -9.18 12.98
N GLY A 926 13.03 -7.87 13.01
CA GLY A 926 11.79 -7.21 12.61
C GLY A 926 11.94 -5.70 12.66
#